data_AF-A0A9P0N857-F1
#
_entry.id   AF-A0A9P0N857-F1
#
_cell.length_a   1.000
_cell.length_b   1.000
_cell.length_c   1.000
_cell.angle_alpha   90.00
_cell.angle_beta   90.00
_cell.angle_gamma   90.00
#
_symmetry.space_group_name_H-M   'P 1'
#
loop_
_entity.id
_entity.type
_entity.pdbx_description
1 polymer ?
#
loop_
_entity_poly.entity_id
_entity_poly.type
_entity_poly.pdbx_seq_one_letter_code
_entity_poly.pdbx_strand_id
1 'polypeptide(L)'
;MSDGFRKVYTDGACSSNGMSGAQAGYGVYWGPDHPLNVSAPVSGRATNNSGEIQAATRAMQQARDNGIDKLEIVTDSKFLIDSATKWMPAWKQNDWRRASGEPVKNESDFRELDRAQRNLEVKWKHVPSHQGVHELFIYCVIIFVRMEFIELIHINKLDGVILKYPHQDNVDGTVCITGHHLILSSRKEGVHELWLLHKNIDCIEKKENKPISGVTQGGSLFLKCKDLRIFQLDIATTNELNQMAQTLENLSGLQDPGLFYPFFYRHMHPIVENGYTLYSIEGEFTKVLATEEWRVSRVNQNYSVCPSYGKAVVVPKCVDDDTLAAAATFRQGGRFPVLSYRHNNGAVLMRAGQPLYGPKHRRCRPDEAILNAVVAAGTKGIIYDLRSSNSISQQQNKGGGTESNSNYSQWKIYNRSMDEVDNQQPLLDSYAKLIDACNDREISSDKWISRLESCGWPESVRNSLHTACIVAQHIHQKAEPVLVHGTRGEDATLLVCSLVQIILNPDCRTIRGLQALIEREWNAAGHPWYSRQRVGPYGASSARAAPTFLLLLDCIRQFLEQFPCSFEFRQSFLITLFEHSYASQFGTFMCDNEQERETRGVYSQTTSLWSWLNQPDELPKYINPLYDPTPNVIWPSVAPMSFVIWEELYLRWLVKQNTEEREEQYGNIRAREQQLRAHAQQLRRELFDIAAQYYGPKADDKYTKQKYSAIHNINLLMADHASTSMCTQDDIQRLAFIYNEL
;
A
#
# COMPACT_ATOMS: atom_id res chain seq x y z
N MET A 1 8.16 -21.54 45.25
CA MET A 1 7.33 -22.75 45.42
C MET A 1 6.01 -22.44 44.73
N SER A 2 5.66 -23.16 43.67
CA SER A 2 4.43 -22.91 42.90
C SER A 2 3.22 -23.43 43.68
N ASP A 3 2.14 -22.66 43.73
CA ASP A 3 0.91 -22.91 44.50
C ASP A 3 0.13 -24.19 44.09
N GLY A 4 0.74 -25.11 43.34
CA GLY A 4 0.15 -26.38 42.89
C GLY A 4 -0.86 -26.26 41.74
N PHE A 5 -1.34 -25.07 41.41
CA PHE A 5 -2.27 -24.85 40.30
C PHE A 5 -1.60 -25.01 38.93
N ARG A 6 -2.20 -25.83 38.06
CA ARG A 6 -1.86 -25.88 36.63
C ARG A 6 -2.56 -24.73 35.91
N LYS A 7 -1.81 -23.94 35.15
CA LYS A 7 -2.36 -22.81 34.42
C LYS A 7 -2.88 -23.26 33.05
N VAL A 8 -4.08 -22.81 32.71
CA VAL A 8 -4.70 -22.98 31.40
C VAL A 8 -5.32 -21.66 30.98
N TYR A 9 -5.33 -21.40 29.69
CA TYR A 9 -5.85 -20.18 29.11
C TYR A 9 -7.02 -20.52 28.19
N THR A 10 -8.07 -19.70 28.24
CA THR A 10 -9.33 -19.97 27.54
C THR A 10 -9.89 -18.71 26.93
N ASP A 11 -10.42 -18.82 25.72
CA ASP A 11 -11.01 -17.71 24.96
C ASP A 11 -12.18 -18.21 24.09
N GLY A 12 -13.15 -17.33 23.84
CA GLY A 12 -14.33 -17.58 23.03
C GLY A 12 -14.62 -16.43 22.07
N ALA A 13 -14.86 -16.75 20.80
CA ALA A 13 -15.13 -15.78 19.75
C ALA A 13 -16.45 -16.06 19.04
N CYS A 14 -17.17 -15.01 18.64
CA CYS A 14 -18.39 -15.13 17.86
C CYS A 14 -18.47 -14.09 16.73
N SER A 15 -18.70 -14.57 15.50
CA SER A 15 -19.04 -13.72 14.36
C SER A 15 -20.52 -13.33 14.42
N SER A 16 -20.82 -12.06 14.07
CA SER A 16 -22.20 -11.57 14.00
C SER A 16 -22.99 -11.77 15.30
N ASN A 17 -22.33 -11.62 16.45
CA ASN A 17 -22.88 -11.89 17.78
C ASN A 17 -24.22 -11.15 17.99
N GLY A 18 -25.30 -11.92 18.22
CA GLY A 18 -26.65 -11.38 18.42
C GLY A 18 -27.49 -11.21 17.14
N MET A 19 -26.96 -11.55 15.96
CA MET A 19 -27.69 -11.52 14.68
C MET A 19 -28.07 -12.92 14.18
N SER A 20 -29.02 -13.02 13.23
CA SER A 20 -29.37 -14.28 12.56
C SER A 20 -28.19 -14.78 11.72
N GLY A 21 -27.73 -16.01 11.97
CA GLY A 21 -26.56 -16.60 11.30
C GLY A 21 -25.24 -16.46 12.07
N ALA A 22 -25.27 -16.05 13.35
CA ALA A 22 -24.09 -16.02 14.20
C ALA A 22 -23.41 -17.39 14.27
N GLN A 23 -22.07 -17.40 14.20
CA GLN A 23 -21.23 -18.59 14.40
C GLN A 23 -20.26 -18.29 15.53
N ALA A 24 -19.96 -19.28 16.36
CA ALA A 24 -19.05 -19.09 17.49
C ALA A 24 -18.10 -20.28 17.62
N GLY A 25 -16.90 -20.02 18.14
CA GLY A 25 -15.87 -21.01 18.43
C GLY A 25 -15.18 -20.70 19.75
N TYR A 26 -14.46 -21.69 20.28
CA TYR A 26 -13.71 -21.55 21.52
C TYR A 26 -12.33 -22.20 21.42
N GLY A 27 -11.40 -21.77 22.27
CA GLY A 27 -10.05 -22.32 22.37
C GLY A 27 -9.62 -22.58 23.82
N VAL A 28 -8.84 -23.63 24.02
CA VAL A 28 -8.19 -23.98 25.29
C VAL A 28 -6.70 -24.25 25.04
N TYR A 29 -5.84 -23.66 25.87
CA TYR A 29 -4.40 -23.77 25.73
C TYR A 29 -3.69 -23.95 27.07
N TRP A 30 -2.79 -24.91 27.11
CA TRP A 30 -2.07 -25.36 28.30
C TRP A 30 -0.56 -25.05 28.25
N GLY A 31 -0.04 -24.61 27.10
CA GLY A 31 1.38 -24.34 26.87
C GLY A 31 1.80 -24.69 25.44
N PRO A 32 3.00 -24.26 25.00
CA PRO A 32 3.55 -24.67 23.71
C PRO A 32 3.58 -26.20 23.57
N ASP A 33 3.14 -26.71 22.42
CA ASP A 33 3.08 -28.15 22.08
C ASP A 33 2.34 -29.05 23.09
N HIS A 34 1.49 -28.48 23.96
CA HIS A 34 0.76 -29.28 24.92
C HIS A 34 -0.35 -30.10 24.21
N PRO A 35 -0.41 -31.43 24.40
CA PRO A 35 -1.35 -32.31 23.68
C PRO A 35 -2.82 -32.07 24.01
N LEU A 36 -3.10 -31.23 25.01
CA LEU A 36 -4.46 -30.84 25.42
C LEU A 36 -4.91 -29.52 24.79
N ASN A 37 -4.09 -28.85 23.99
CA ASN A 37 -4.50 -27.66 23.26
C ASN A 37 -5.59 -28.02 22.24
N VAL A 38 -6.69 -27.27 22.22
CA VAL A 38 -7.84 -27.57 21.34
C VAL A 38 -8.59 -26.29 20.96
N SER A 39 -9.16 -26.28 19.76
CA SER A 39 -10.19 -25.34 19.34
C SER A 39 -11.37 -26.10 18.72
N ALA A 40 -12.58 -25.59 18.92
CA ALA A 40 -13.80 -26.24 18.41
C ALA A 40 -14.95 -25.23 18.24
N PRO A 41 -15.93 -25.53 17.37
CA PRO A 41 -17.14 -24.73 17.25
C PRO A 41 -17.99 -24.84 18.53
N VAL A 42 -18.68 -23.75 18.86
CA VAL A 42 -19.66 -23.71 19.96
C VAL A 42 -20.88 -24.53 19.58
N SER A 43 -21.28 -25.41 20.48
CA SER A 43 -22.53 -26.18 20.34
C SER A 43 -23.72 -25.37 20.87
N GLY A 44 -24.85 -25.43 20.18
CA GLY A 44 -26.06 -24.71 20.59
C GLY A 44 -26.04 -23.22 20.23
N ARG A 45 -26.20 -22.34 21.22
CA ARG A 45 -26.39 -20.90 20.98
C ARG A 45 -25.06 -20.24 20.62
N ALA A 46 -24.86 -19.90 19.35
CA ALA A 46 -23.66 -19.19 18.88
C ALA A 46 -23.63 -17.73 19.37
N THR A 47 -22.96 -17.49 20.50
CA THR A 47 -22.70 -16.15 21.06
C THR A 47 -21.29 -16.11 21.63
N ASN A 48 -20.73 -14.90 21.82
CA ASN A 48 -19.42 -14.75 22.43
C ASN A 48 -19.38 -15.42 23.81
N ASN A 49 -20.40 -15.17 24.61
CA ASN A 49 -20.54 -15.74 25.95
C ASN A 49 -20.59 -17.27 25.95
N SER A 50 -21.24 -17.90 24.97
CA SER A 50 -21.23 -19.37 24.86
C SER A 50 -19.85 -19.91 24.50
N GLY A 51 -19.09 -19.21 23.66
CA GLY A 51 -17.68 -19.53 23.40
C GLY A 51 -16.86 -19.56 24.68
N GLU A 52 -16.94 -18.49 25.47
CA GLU A 52 -16.19 -18.36 26.72
C GLU A 52 -16.54 -19.46 27.72
N ILE A 53 -17.84 -19.74 27.91
CA ILE A 53 -18.30 -20.77 28.86
C ILE A 53 -17.85 -22.16 28.42
N GLN A 54 -17.99 -22.49 27.13
CA GLN A 54 -17.59 -23.80 26.60
C GLN A 54 -16.07 -23.98 26.61
N ALA A 55 -15.29 -22.91 26.42
CA ALA A 55 -13.82 -22.91 26.57
C ALA A 55 -13.42 -23.37 27.98
N ALA A 56 -13.92 -22.70 29.02
CA ALA A 56 -13.62 -23.07 30.39
C ALA A 56 -14.16 -24.45 30.78
N THR A 57 -15.35 -24.81 30.29
CA THR A 57 -15.93 -26.15 30.51
C THR A 57 -15.01 -27.23 29.93
N ARG A 58 -14.52 -27.04 28.70
CA ARG A 58 -13.60 -27.98 28.06
C ARG A 58 -12.27 -28.08 28.80
N ALA A 59 -11.71 -26.95 29.25
CA ALA A 59 -10.49 -26.93 30.05
C ALA A 59 -10.64 -27.73 31.35
N MET A 60 -11.76 -27.57 32.06
CA MET A 60 -12.06 -28.34 33.27
C MET A 60 -12.22 -29.84 33.00
N GLN A 61 -12.90 -30.22 31.91
CA GLN A 61 -13.03 -31.62 31.50
C GLN A 61 -11.65 -32.24 31.23
N GLN A 62 -10.81 -31.55 30.45
CA GLN A 62 -9.44 -32.00 30.17
C GLN A 62 -8.61 -32.13 31.43
N ALA A 63 -8.72 -31.18 32.36
CA ALA A 63 -8.03 -31.25 33.65
C ALA A 63 -8.38 -32.54 34.40
N ARG A 64 -9.68 -32.80 34.55
CA ARG A 64 -10.20 -34.00 35.24
C ARG A 64 -9.76 -35.29 34.57
N ASP A 65 -9.89 -35.37 33.25
CA ASP A 65 -9.54 -36.56 32.48
C ASP A 65 -8.03 -36.88 32.54
N ASN A 66 -7.20 -35.88 32.89
CA ASN A 66 -5.75 -36.01 33.06
C ASN A 66 -5.28 -35.96 34.52
N GLY A 67 -6.20 -36.13 35.48
CA GLY A 67 -5.86 -36.20 36.91
C GLY A 67 -5.32 -34.89 37.50
N ILE A 68 -5.64 -33.74 36.90
CA ILE A 68 -5.33 -32.41 37.43
C ILE A 68 -6.48 -31.97 38.33
N ASP A 69 -6.20 -31.82 39.62
CA ASP A 69 -7.16 -31.45 40.66
C ASP A 69 -7.19 -29.93 40.96
N LYS A 70 -6.09 -29.21 40.68
CA LYS A 70 -5.97 -27.75 40.88
C LYS A 70 -5.71 -27.00 39.57
N LEU A 71 -6.63 -26.14 39.17
CA LEU A 71 -6.62 -25.46 37.86
C LEU A 71 -6.71 -23.94 38.00
N GLU A 72 -5.77 -23.19 37.44
CA GLU A 72 -5.85 -21.73 37.27
C GLU A 72 -6.29 -21.42 35.84
N ILE A 73 -7.55 -21.00 35.67
CA ILE A 73 -8.09 -20.58 34.38
C ILE A 73 -7.82 -19.09 34.19
N VAL A 74 -7.11 -18.78 33.11
CA VAL A 74 -6.78 -17.42 32.68
C VAL A 74 -7.67 -17.05 31.50
N THR A 75 -8.47 -15.99 31.65
CA THR A 75 -9.42 -15.51 30.63
C THR A 75 -9.56 -14.00 30.74
N ASP A 76 -9.88 -13.33 29.64
CA ASP A 76 -10.24 -11.91 29.63
C ASP A 76 -11.77 -11.69 29.78
N SER A 77 -12.56 -12.76 29.79
CA SER A 77 -14.00 -12.70 30.00
C SER A 77 -14.36 -12.47 31.46
N LYS A 78 -14.45 -11.20 31.84
CA LYS A 78 -14.99 -10.80 33.16
C LYS A 78 -16.40 -11.33 33.39
N PHE A 79 -17.21 -11.42 32.33
CA PHE A 79 -18.55 -12.02 32.36
C PHE A 79 -18.52 -13.47 32.84
N LEU A 80 -17.62 -14.29 32.30
CA LEU A 80 -17.48 -15.69 32.69
C LEU A 80 -17.05 -15.83 34.15
N ILE A 81 -16.04 -15.06 34.57
CA ILE A 81 -15.53 -15.08 35.94
C ILE A 81 -16.63 -14.69 36.94
N ASP A 82 -17.35 -13.59 36.69
CA ASP A 82 -18.43 -13.14 37.56
C ASP A 82 -19.60 -14.14 37.56
N SER A 83 -19.90 -14.75 36.41
CA SER A 83 -20.93 -15.79 36.31
C SER A 83 -20.58 -17.02 37.15
N ALA A 84 -19.36 -17.54 37.03
CA ALA A 84 -18.93 -18.74 37.72
C ALA A 84 -18.78 -18.52 39.24
N THR A 85 -18.29 -17.35 39.67
CA THR A 85 -17.94 -17.10 41.07
C THR A 85 -19.04 -16.41 41.87
N LYS A 86 -19.78 -15.47 41.28
CA LYS A 86 -20.76 -14.64 42.00
C LYS A 86 -22.20 -15.06 41.73
N TRP A 87 -22.54 -15.36 40.48
CA TRP A 87 -23.95 -15.50 40.09
C TRP A 87 -24.44 -16.96 40.10
N MET A 88 -23.64 -17.90 39.63
CA MET A 88 -24.00 -19.32 39.55
C MET A 88 -24.41 -19.93 40.91
N PRO A 89 -23.76 -19.61 42.05
CA PRO A 89 -24.22 -20.08 43.37
C PRO A 89 -25.65 -19.62 43.70
N ALA A 90 -26.00 -18.37 43.39
CA ALA A 90 -27.34 -17.82 43.61
C ALA A 90 -28.36 -18.41 42.63
N TRP A 91 -27.99 -18.58 41.35
CA TRP A 91 -28.86 -19.20 40.34
C TRP A 91 -29.20 -20.64 40.71
N LYS A 92 -28.25 -21.41 41.24
CA LYS A 92 -28.49 -22.80 41.67
C LYS A 92 -29.49 -22.90 42.84
N GLN A 93 -29.52 -21.92 43.74
CA GLN A 93 -30.50 -21.85 44.82
C GLN A 93 -31.88 -21.41 44.34
N ASN A 94 -31.95 -20.67 43.24
CA ASN A 94 -33.17 -20.10 42.67
C ASN A 94 -33.62 -20.81 41.38
N ASP A 95 -33.44 -22.13 41.30
CA ASP A 95 -33.82 -22.98 40.15
C ASP A 95 -33.41 -22.40 38.77
N TRP A 96 -32.17 -21.91 38.69
CA TRP A 96 -31.56 -21.30 37.50
C TRP A 96 -32.30 -20.07 36.94
N ARG A 97 -32.92 -19.30 37.83
CA ARG A 97 -33.56 -18.02 37.52
C ARG A 97 -32.77 -16.83 38.06
N ARG A 98 -32.82 -15.74 37.30
CA ARG A 98 -32.27 -14.43 37.70
C ARG A 98 -33.10 -13.82 38.83
N ALA A 99 -32.56 -12.79 39.50
CA ALA A 99 -33.30 -12.04 40.52
C ALA A 99 -34.59 -11.38 39.97
N SER A 100 -34.66 -11.14 38.65
CA SER A 100 -35.86 -10.65 37.95
C SER A 100 -36.93 -11.74 37.69
N GLY A 101 -36.69 -13.00 38.05
CA GLY A 101 -37.58 -14.14 37.79
C GLY A 101 -37.43 -14.79 36.40
N GLU A 102 -36.69 -14.15 35.49
CA GLU A 102 -36.40 -14.67 34.15
C GLU A 102 -35.40 -15.84 34.18
N PRO A 103 -35.48 -16.81 33.25
CA PRO A 103 -34.49 -17.88 33.11
C PRO A 103 -33.11 -17.33 32.70
N VAL A 104 -32.05 -18.02 33.11
CA VAL A 104 -30.68 -17.65 32.73
C VAL A 104 -30.44 -17.92 31.24
N LYS A 105 -30.03 -16.88 30.49
CA LYS A 105 -29.86 -16.91 29.02
C LYS A 105 -28.93 -17.99 28.44
N ASN A 106 -28.01 -18.53 29.23
CA ASN A 106 -27.03 -19.57 28.87
C ASN A 106 -27.09 -20.73 29.88
N GLU A 107 -28.29 -21.03 30.40
CA GLU A 107 -28.47 -22.02 31.47
C GLU A 107 -27.88 -23.39 31.14
N SER A 108 -28.05 -23.88 29.90
CA SER A 108 -27.48 -25.18 29.47
C SER A 108 -25.95 -25.21 29.60
N ASP A 109 -25.28 -24.18 29.06
CA ASP A 109 -23.81 -24.06 29.08
C ASP A 109 -23.30 -23.98 30.53
N PHE A 110 -23.97 -23.20 31.39
CA PHE A 110 -23.56 -23.06 32.79
C PHE A 110 -23.83 -24.32 33.63
N ARG A 111 -24.89 -25.09 33.33
CA ARG A 111 -25.12 -26.38 33.98
C ARG A 111 -24.02 -27.38 33.65
N GLU A 112 -23.47 -27.33 32.43
CA GLU A 112 -22.32 -28.14 32.04
C GLU A 112 -21.02 -27.67 32.68
N LEU A 113 -20.78 -26.36 32.72
CA LEU A 113 -19.65 -25.76 33.46
C LEU A 113 -19.67 -26.19 34.93
N ASP A 114 -20.84 -26.11 35.60
CA ASP A 114 -21.01 -26.52 37.00
C ASP A 114 -20.71 -28.02 37.22
N ARG A 115 -21.10 -28.88 36.27
CA ARG A 115 -20.78 -30.31 36.32
C ARG A 115 -19.29 -30.55 36.11
N ALA A 116 -18.65 -29.82 35.21
CA ALA A 116 -17.22 -29.94 34.92
C ALA A 116 -16.36 -29.46 36.09
N GLN A 117 -16.81 -28.45 36.83
CA GLN A 117 -16.11 -27.90 38.00
C GLN A 117 -16.13 -28.81 39.23
N ARG A 118 -17.02 -29.81 39.31
CA ARG A 118 -17.11 -30.71 40.47
C ARG A 118 -15.79 -31.45 40.68
N ASN A 119 -15.32 -31.43 41.93
CA ASN A 119 -14.06 -32.07 42.36
C ASN A 119 -12.79 -31.44 41.75
N LEU A 120 -12.86 -30.18 41.27
CA LEU A 120 -11.71 -29.37 40.87
C LEU A 120 -11.61 -28.13 41.77
N GLU A 121 -10.40 -27.83 42.25
CA GLU A 121 -10.08 -26.54 42.86
C GLU A 121 -9.73 -25.56 41.73
N VAL A 122 -10.70 -24.72 41.33
CA VAL A 122 -10.54 -23.77 40.22
C VAL A 122 -10.28 -22.36 40.74
N LYS A 123 -9.15 -21.79 40.34
CA LYS A 123 -8.78 -20.39 40.55
C LYS A 123 -8.98 -19.62 39.24
N TRP A 124 -9.67 -18.49 39.30
CA TRP A 124 -9.91 -17.63 38.14
C TRP A 124 -8.95 -16.45 38.13
N LYS A 125 -8.29 -16.22 37.00
CA LYS A 125 -7.42 -15.07 36.79
C LYS A 125 -7.89 -14.26 35.59
N HIS A 126 -8.37 -13.05 35.87
CA HIS A 126 -8.69 -12.08 34.81
C HIS A 126 -7.40 -11.50 34.24
N VAL A 127 -7.29 -11.46 32.92
CA VAL A 127 -6.28 -10.67 32.21
C VAL A 127 -6.97 -9.58 31.40
N PRO A 128 -6.46 -8.34 31.36
CA PRO A 128 -7.01 -7.34 30.46
C PRO A 128 -6.92 -7.84 29.01
N SER A 129 -8.00 -7.71 28.24
CA SER A 129 -7.95 -7.96 26.80
C SER A 129 -6.79 -7.17 26.20
N HIS A 130 -5.93 -7.84 25.45
CA HIS A 130 -4.85 -7.23 24.65
C HIS A 130 -3.70 -6.53 25.41
N GLN A 131 -3.34 -6.92 26.63
CA GLN A 131 -2.03 -6.51 27.21
C GLN A 131 -1.09 -7.69 27.53
N GLY A 132 -0.05 -7.82 26.70
CA GLY A 132 1.32 -8.07 27.20
C GLY A 132 1.78 -9.49 27.43
N VAL A 133 1.06 -10.54 27.00
CA VAL A 133 1.62 -11.90 27.00
C VAL A 133 1.92 -12.31 25.57
N HIS A 134 3.20 -12.42 25.23
CA HIS A 134 3.69 -12.89 23.91
C HIS A 134 3.06 -14.25 23.53
N GLU A 135 2.72 -15.07 24.53
CA GLU A 135 2.00 -16.33 24.32
C GLU A 135 0.59 -16.09 23.76
N LEU A 136 -0.19 -15.12 24.24
CA LEU A 136 -1.56 -14.79 23.74
C LEU A 136 -1.59 -14.36 22.25
N PHE A 137 -0.45 -13.98 21.67
CA PHE A 137 -0.39 -13.64 20.24
C PHE A 137 -0.51 -14.89 19.34
N ILE A 138 0.00 -16.04 19.78
CA ILE A 138 -0.24 -17.34 19.12
C ILE A 138 -1.73 -17.73 19.23
N TYR A 139 -2.44 -17.22 20.24
CA TYR A 139 -3.81 -17.63 20.57
C TYR A 139 -4.86 -17.01 19.66
N CYS A 140 -4.77 -15.71 19.38
CA CYS A 140 -5.66 -15.11 18.37
C CYS A 140 -5.43 -15.69 16.97
N VAL A 141 -4.19 -16.11 16.68
CA VAL A 141 -3.77 -16.62 15.37
C VAL A 141 -4.27 -18.05 15.11
N ILE A 142 -4.44 -18.88 16.15
CA ILE A 142 -5.07 -20.22 16.05
C ILE A 142 -6.62 -20.15 16.13
N ILE A 143 -7.19 -19.15 16.81
CA ILE A 143 -8.63 -19.08 17.13
C ILE A 143 -9.47 -18.38 16.05
N PHE A 144 -8.89 -17.63 15.10
CA PHE A 144 -9.62 -17.02 13.98
C PHE A 144 -9.74 -17.94 12.75
N VAL A 145 -10.28 -19.14 12.93
CA VAL A 145 -10.91 -19.86 11.81
C VAL A 145 -12.41 -19.62 11.96
N ARG A 146 -12.94 -18.54 11.33
CA ARG A 146 -14.38 -18.49 11.03
C ARG A 146 -14.76 -19.81 10.34
N MET A 147 -15.99 -20.31 10.51
CA MET A 147 -16.43 -21.54 9.81
C MET A 147 -16.22 -21.43 8.29
N GLU A 148 -16.23 -20.20 7.75
CA GLU A 148 -15.90 -19.88 6.36
C GLU A 148 -14.51 -20.37 5.89
N PHE A 149 -13.51 -20.49 6.78
CA PHE A 149 -12.17 -20.99 6.43
C PHE A 149 -11.94 -22.46 6.80
N ILE A 150 -12.78 -23.05 7.66
CA ILE A 150 -12.54 -24.41 8.17
C ILE A 150 -12.65 -25.45 7.06
N GLU A 151 -13.56 -25.22 6.10
CA GLU A 151 -13.74 -26.08 4.94
C GLU A 151 -12.59 -25.95 3.92
N LEU A 152 -11.79 -24.88 4.02
CA LEU A 152 -10.68 -24.59 3.11
C LEU A 152 -9.36 -25.23 3.58
N ILE A 153 -9.25 -25.58 4.88
CA ILE A 153 -8.03 -26.08 5.52
C ILE A 153 -8.10 -27.59 5.71
N HIS A 154 -7.40 -28.33 4.85
CA HIS A 154 -7.28 -29.79 4.97
C HIS A 154 -6.16 -30.22 5.91
N ILE A 155 -5.14 -29.37 6.07
CA ILE A 155 -4.04 -29.57 7.02
C ILE A 155 -3.67 -28.22 7.64
N ASN A 156 -3.65 -28.15 8.98
CA ASN A 156 -3.39 -26.92 9.72
C ASN A 156 -2.04 -26.90 10.46
N LYS A 157 -1.44 -28.07 10.71
CA LYS A 157 -0.10 -28.23 11.27
C LYS A 157 0.62 -29.38 10.57
N LEU A 158 1.88 -29.16 10.21
CA LEU A 158 2.74 -30.18 9.63
C LEU A 158 4.17 -30.06 10.16
N ASP A 159 4.63 -31.10 10.85
CA ASP A 159 5.99 -31.20 11.39
C ASP A 159 6.99 -31.72 10.35
N GLY A 160 8.27 -31.34 10.49
CA GLY A 160 9.36 -31.88 9.67
C GLY A 160 9.36 -31.37 8.23
N VAL A 161 8.82 -30.16 8.01
CA VAL A 161 8.89 -29.49 6.71
C VAL A 161 10.25 -28.80 6.59
N ILE A 162 10.92 -29.04 5.47
CA ILE A 162 12.19 -28.37 5.19
C ILE A 162 11.91 -27.19 4.26
N LEU A 163 12.07 -25.98 4.80
CA LEU A 163 12.08 -24.76 4.02
C LEU A 163 13.44 -24.56 3.37
N LYS A 164 13.43 -24.39 2.06
CA LYS A 164 14.58 -24.00 1.27
C LYS A 164 14.32 -22.62 0.68
N TYR A 165 15.28 -21.75 0.91
CA TYR A 165 15.31 -20.41 0.33
C TYR A 165 16.62 -20.24 -0.46
N PRO A 166 16.61 -19.52 -1.58
CA PRO A 166 17.84 -19.21 -2.29
C PRO A 166 18.87 -18.54 -1.34
N HIS A 167 20.10 -19.06 -1.32
CA HIS A 167 21.23 -18.52 -0.54
C HIS A 167 21.06 -18.46 0.99
N GLN A 168 20.10 -19.18 1.56
CA GLN A 168 20.00 -19.38 2.99
C GLN A 168 20.11 -20.87 3.32
N ASP A 169 20.53 -21.16 4.55
CA ASP A 169 20.55 -22.53 5.04
C ASP A 169 19.14 -23.12 5.10
N ASN A 170 19.03 -24.41 4.85
CA ASN A 170 17.77 -25.13 4.94
C ASN A 170 17.23 -25.04 6.38
N VAL A 171 15.98 -24.64 6.52
CA VAL A 171 15.31 -24.53 7.81
C VAL A 171 14.37 -25.72 7.97
N ASP A 172 14.72 -26.63 8.88
CA ASP A 172 13.81 -27.66 9.39
C ASP A 172 12.88 -27.02 10.42
N GLY A 173 11.57 -27.19 10.22
CA GLY A 173 10.56 -26.55 11.02
C GLY A 173 9.19 -27.18 10.94
N THR A 174 8.27 -26.52 11.62
CA THR A 174 6.85 -26.87 11.65
C THR A 174 6.08 -25.80 10.90
N VAL A 175 5.28 -26.23 9.92
CA VAL A 175 4.34 -25.35 9.21
C VAL A 175 3.02 -25.32 9.96
N CYS A 176 2.54 -24.12 10.26
CA CYS A 176 1.22 -23.84 10.78
C CYS A 176 0.44 -23.02 9.75
N ILE A 177 -0.78 -23.44 9.43
CA ILE A 177 -1.68 -22.72 8.53
C ILE A 177 -2.85 -22.15 9.33
N THR A 178 -3.11 -20.88 9.09
CA THR A 178 -4.25 -20.13 9.61
C THR A 178 -5.14 -19.68 8.46
N GLY A 179 -6.24 -18.97 8.73
CA GLY A 179 -7.10 -18.42 7.67
C GLY A 179 -6.38 -17.45 6.72
N HIS A 180 -5.30 -16.79 7.18
CA HIS A 180 -4.61 -15.74 6.40
C HIS A 180 -3.11 -15.95 6.20
N HIS A 181 -2.46 -16.74 7.07
CA HIS A 181 -1.01 -16.93 7.07
C HIS A 181 -0.60 -18.39 7.00
N LEU A 182 0.46 -18.64 6.25
CA LEU A 182 1.38 -19.76 6.45
C LEU A 182 2.50 -19.26 7.36
N ILE A 183 2.73 -19.98 8.46
CA ILE A 183 3.78 -19.69 9.43
C ILE A 183 4.70 -20.90 9.47
N LEU A 184 6.02 -20.70 9.32
CA LEU A 184 7.00 -21.75 9.55
C LEU A 184 7.93 -21.34 10.68
N SER A 185 7.95 -22.16 11.74
CA SER A 185 8.82 -21.95 12.90
C SER A 185 9.86 -23.07 12.98
N SER A 186 11.12 -22.70 13.23
CA SER A 186 12.21 -23.66 13.39
C SER A 186 12.33 -24.14 14.83
N ARG A 187 12.81 -25.37 15.03
CA ARG A 187 13.11 -25.93 16.37
C ARG A 187 14.43 -25.39 16.96
N LYS A 188 15.19 -24.59 16.22
CA LYS A 188 16.47 -24.00 16.66
C LYS A 188 16.26 -22.59 17.19
N GLU A 189 16.79 -22.30 18.38
CA GLU A 189 16.83 -20.94 18.92
C GLU A 189 17.62 -20.01 17.99
N GLY A 190 17.08 -18.81 17.74
CA GLY A 190 17.73 -17.78 16.91
C GLY A 190 17.46 -17.85 15.40
N VAL A 191 16.67 -18.81 14.91
CA VAL A 191 16.25 -18.88 13.51
C VAL A 191 14.96 -18.08 13.32
N HIS A 192 14.93 -17.18 12.33
CA HIS A 192 13.75 -16.38 12.02
C HIS A 192 12.57 -17.24 11.53
N GLU A 193 11.38 -16.96 12.05
CA GLU A 193 10.14 -17.55 11.57
C GLU A 193 9.74 -16.95 10.22
N LEU A 194 9.23 -17.78 9.31
CA LEU A 194 8.59 -17.30 8.08
C LEU A 194 7.12 -17.01 8.37
N TRP A 195 6.70 -15.77 8.11
CA TRP A 195 5.30 -15.37 8.10
C TRP A 195 4.92 -14.96 6.68
N LEU A 196 4.01 -15.71 6.06
CA LEU A 196 3.59 -15.48 4.67
C LEU A 196 2.07 -15.36 4.60
N LEU A 197 1.58 -14.21 4.14
CA LEU A 197 0.17 -14.04 3.80
C LEU A 197 -0.19 -14.92 2.60
N HIS A 198 -1.27 -15.70 2.70
CA HIS A 198 -1.75 -16.54 1.60
C HIS A 198 -2.02 -15.73 0.33
N LYS A 199 -2.49 -14.48 0.48
CA LYS A 199 -2.79 -13.58 -0.64
C LYS A 199 -1.55 -13.16 -1.45
N ASN A 200 -0.37 -13.27 -0.83
CA ASN A 200 0.91 -12.99 -1.46
C ASN A 200 1.39 -14.16 -2.35
N ILE A 201 0.83 -15.36 -2.16
CA ILE A 201 1.13 -16.49 -3.03
C ILE A 201 0.47 -16.23 -4.38
N ASP A 202 1.27 -16.25 -5.44
CA ASP A 202 0.84 -16.00 -6.81
C ASP A 202 0.65 -17.29 -7.59
N CYS A 203 1.56 -18.23 -7.39
CA CYS A 203 1.56 -19.54 -8.04
C CYS A 203 2.13 -20.60 -7.09
N ILE A 204 1.53 -21.80 -7.14
CA ILE A 204 1.95 -22.97 -6.39
C ILE A 204 2.32 -24.05 -7.41
N GLU A 205 3.57 -24.49 -7.42
CA GLU A 205 4.01 -25.60 -8.27
C GLU A 205 4.32 -26.81 -7.40
N LYS A 206 3.65 -27.93 -7.66
CA LYS A 206 3.84 -29.19 -6.94
C LYS A 206 4.75 -30.12 -7.75
N LYS A 207 5.79 -30.66 -7.11
CA LYS A 207 6.69 -31.66 -7.69
C LYS A 207 6.81 -32.88 -6.78
N GLU A 208 6.38 -34.04 -7.25
CA GLU A 208 6.47 -35.30 -6.51
C GLU A 208 7.84 -35.97 -6.71
N ASN A 209 8.34 -36.61 -5.66
CA ASN A 209 9.56 -37.40 -5.76
C ASN A 209 9.30 -38.73 -6.47
N LYS A 210 10.29 -39.22 -7.21
CA LYS A 210 10.19 -40.54 -7.87
C LYS A 210 10.06 -41.63 -6.79
N PRO A 211 9.17 -42.61 -6.96
CA PRO A 211 9.03 -43.70 -6.00
C PRO A 211 10.32 -44.52 -5.93
N ILE A 212 10.80 -44.77 -4.71
CA ILE A 212 11.95 -45.67 -4.45
C ILE A 212 11.38 -46.98 -3.94
N SER A 213 11.69 -48.09 -4.61
CA SER A 213 11.29 -49.45 -4.20
C SER A 213 9.77 -49.64 -4.05
N GLY A 214 8.96 -48.94 -4.85
CA GLY A 214 7.49 -49.05 -4.82
C GLY A 214 6.81 -48.29 -3.67
N VAL A 215 7.57 -47.58 -2.83
CA VAL A 215 7.03 -46.70 -1.78
C VAL A 215 6.91 -45.28 -2.35
N THR A 216 5.70 -44.72 -2.32
CA THR A 216 5.44 -43.32 -2.67
C THR A 216 6.14 -42.42 -1.65
N GLN A 217 7.07 -41.58 -2.11
CA GLN A 217 7.68 -40.54 -1.29
C GLN A 217 6.91 -39.23 -1.48
N GLY A 218 7.04 -38.30 -0.54
CA GLY A 218 6.48 -36.95 -0.66
C GLY A 218 7.14 -36.15 -1.78
N GLY A 219 7.32 -34.86 -1.59
CA GLY A 219 7.76 -33.99 -2.66
C GLY A 219 7.99 -32.56 -2.20
N SER A 220 8.03 -31.67 -3.18
CA SER A 220 8.31 -30.25 -2.98
C SER A 220 7.15 -29.39 -3.46
N LEU A 221 6.77 -28.39 -2.67
CA LEU A 221 5.92 -27.29 -3.11
C LEU A 221 6.79 -26.05 -3.34
N PHE A 222 6.71 -25.48 -4.53
CA PHE A 222 7.32 -24.19 -4.85
C PHE A 222 6.27 -23.10 -4.74
N LEU A 223 6.44 -22.19 -3.78
CA LEU A 223 5.54 -21.05 -3.58
C LEU A 223 6.17 -19.82 -4.21
N LYS A 224 5.64 -19.39 -5.36
CA LYS A 224 6.06 -18.17 -6.06
C LYS A 224 5.16 -17.02 -5.64
N CYS A 225 5.74 -15.96 -5.10
CA CYS A 225 5.01 -14.89 -4.44
C CYS A 225 5.01 -13.60 -5.27
N LYS A 226 3.99 -12.78 -5.08
CA LYS A 226 3.80 -11.50 -5.78
C LYS A 226 4.88 -10.47 -5.44
N ASP A 227 5.47 -10.61 -4.25
CA ASP A 227 6.66 -9.86 -3.82
C ASP A 227 7.99 -10.38 -4.40
N LEU A 228 7.92 -11.25 -5.41
CA LEU A 228 9.05 -11.86 -6.14
C LEU A 228 9.81 -12.95 -5.40
N ARG A 229 9.43 -13.31 -4.16
CA ARG A 229 10.05 -14.45 -3.45
C ARG A 229 9.64 -15.78 -4.04
N ILE A 230 10.56 -16.75 -4.03
CA ILE A 230 10.30 -18.14 -4.39
C ILE A 230 10.77 -19.03 -3.24
N PHE A 231 9.83 -19.70 -2.59
CA PHE A 231 10.09 -20.65 -1.51
C PHE A 231 9.97 -22.08 -2.02
N GLN A 232 10.73 -23.00 -1.44
CA GLN A 232 10.50 -24.43 -1.60
C GLN A 232 10.22 -25.06 -0.23
N LEU A 233 9.13 -25.82 -0.13
CA LEU A 233 8.77 -26.61 1.04
C LEU A 233 8.87 -28.10 0.69
N ASP A 234 9.82 -28.80 1.29
CA ASP A 234 9.91 -30.26 1.14
C ASP A 234 9.08 -30.95 2.21
N ILE A 235 8.22 -31.86 1.77
CA ILE A 235 7.23 -32.57 2.58
C ILE A 235 7.44 -34.08 2.43
N ALA A 236 7.40 -34.80 3.55
CA ALA A 236 7.80 -36.20 3.63
C ALA A 236 6.85 -37.18 2.93
N THR A 237 5.53 -36.98 3.04
CA THR A 237 4.52 -37.90 2.50
C THR A 237 3.70 -37.27 1.37
N THR A 238 3.27 -38.11 0.42
CA THR A 238 2.43 -37.66 -0.71
C THR A 238 1.05 -37.16 -0.26
N ASN A 239 0.49 -37.75 0.80
CA ASN A 239 -0.80 -37.32 1.34
C ASN A 239 -0.73 -35.91 1.94
N GLU A 240 0.27 -35.65 2.79
CA GLU A 240 0.48 -34.31 3.38
C GLU A 240 0.80 -33.28 2.30
N LEU A 241 1.61 -33.65 1.30
CA LEU A 241 1.92 -32.79 0.15
C LEU A 241 0.64 -32.34 -0.57
N ASN A 242 -0.27 -33.28 -0.85
CA ASN A 242 -1.54 -32.98 -1.53
C ASN A 242 -2.48 -32.14 -0.67
N GLN A 243 -2.61 -32.47 0.62
CA GLN A 243 -3.45 -31.69 1.55
C GLN A 243 -2.93 -30.26 1.73
N MET A 244 -1.60 -30.10 1.82
CA MET A 244 -0.95 -28.80 1.93
C MET A 244 -1.16 -27.98 0.65
N ALA A 245 -0.93 -28.57 -0.53
CA ALA A 245 -1.16 -27.90 -1.80
C ALA A 245 -2.61 -27.42 -1.93
N GLN A 246 -3.58 -28.31 -1.70
CA GLN A 246 -5.01 -27.98 -1.80
C GLN A 246 -5.40 -26.88 -0.81
N THR A 247 -4.90 -26.94 0.43
CA THR A 247 -5.16 -25.92 1.45
C THR A 247 -4.64 -24.54 1.00
N LEU A 248 -3.41 -24.48 0.49
CA LEU A 248 -2.82 -23.22 0.04
C LEU A 248 -3.49 -22.69 -1.22
N GLU A 249 -3.88 -23.54 -2.17
CA GLU A 249 -4.66 -23.16 -3.35
C GLU A 249 -6.02 -22.55 -2.95
N ASN A 250 -6.73 -23.18 -2.00
CA ASN A 250 -8.00 -22.68 -1.50
C ASN A 250 -7.88 -21.29 -0.84
N LEU A 251 -6.88 -21.11 0.02
CA LEU A 251 -6.69 -19.87 0.79
C LEU A 251 -6.10 -18.72 -0.03
N SER A 252 -5.15 -19.01 -0.93
CA SER A 252 -4.59 -17.99 -1.85
C SER A 252 -5.61 -17.57 -2.93
N GLY A 253 -6.48 -18.51 -3.32
CA GLY A 253 -7.54 -18.34 -4.31
C GLY A 253 -8.79 -17.61 -3.83
N LEU A 254 -8.84 -17.10 -2.59
CA LEU A 254 -9.97 -16.36 -2.05
C LEU A 254 -10.35 -15.16 -2.93
N GLN A 255 -11.64 -15.12 -3.31
CA GLN A 255 -12.18 -14.09 -4.19
C GLN A 255 -12.92 -12.98 -3.45
N ASP A 256 -13.55 -13.24 -2.31
CA ASP A 256 -14.29 -12.22 -1.58
C ASP A 256 -13.35 -11.32 -0.77
N PRO A 257 -13.27 -10.01 -1.06
CA PRO A 257 -12.45 -9.09 -0.28
C PRO A 257 -12.82 -9.00 1.20
N GLY A 258 -14.08 -9.32 1.57
CA GLY A 258 -14.53 -9.36 2.96
C GLY A 258 -13.80 -10.40 3.83
N LEU A 259 -13.19 -11.40 3.19
CA LEU A 259 -12.43 -12.46 3.86
C LEU A 259 -10.93 -12.15 3.95
N PHE A 260 -10.46 -11.03 3.42
CA PHE A 260 -9.04 -10.70 3.43
C PHE A 260 -8.55 -10.21 4.79
N TYR A 261 -7.26 -10.44 5.06
CA TYR A 261 -6.64 -10.17 6.34
C TYR A 261 -6.86 -8.75 6.89
N PRO A 262 -6.96 -7.67 6.08
CA PRO A 262 -7.21 -6.33 6.61
C PRO A 262 -8.47 -6.18 7.47
N PHE A 263 -9.51 -7.00 7.27
CA PHE A 263 -10.72 -7.01 8.12
C PHE A 263 -10.52 -7.71 9.48
N PHE A 264 -9.47 -8.53 9.57
CA PHE A 264 -9.13 -9.32 10.76
C PHE A 264 -7.92 -8.73 11.50
N TYR A 265 -7.12 -7.91 10.82
CA TYR A 265 -6.00 -7.21 11.42
C TYR A 265 -6.46 -6.24 12.51
N ARG A 266 -5.81 -6.35 13.67
CA ARG A 266 -5.99 -5.45 14.81
C ARG A 266 -4.65 -4.83 15.15
N HIS A 267 -4.55 -3.52 14.98
CA HIS A 267 -3.32 -2.79 15.28
C HIS A 267 -3.06 -2.79 16.80
N MET A 268 -1.82 -3.12 17.20
CA MET A 268 -1.45 -3.24 18.62
C MET A 268 -1.21 -1.90 19.32
N HIS A 269 -0.89 -0.87 18.56
CA HIS A 269 -0.56 0.45 19.09
C HIS A 269 -1.72 1.43 18.86
N PRO A 270 -1.83 2.49 19.67
CA PRO A 270 -2.80 3.54 19.39
C PRO A 270 -2.43 4.25 18.08
N ILE A 271 -3.40 4.32 17.17
CA ILE A 271 -3.24 5.06 15.91
C ILE A 271 -3.21 6.56 16.24
N VAL A 272 -2.05 7.19 16.02
CA VAL A 272 -1.86 8.64 16.22
C VAL A 272 -2.64 9.45 15.17
N GLU A 273 -2.57 9.04 13.91
CA GLU A 273 -3.25 9.69 12.78
C GLU A 273 -4.07 8.68 11.98
N ASN A 274 -5.33 8.99 11.69
CA ASN A 274 -6.16 8.14 10.83
C ASN A 274 -5.88 8.44 9.36
N GLY A 275 -5.17 7.54 8.69
CA GLY A 275 -4.81 7.63 7.28
C GLY A 275 -6.00 7.70 6.31
N TYR A 276 -7.20 7.26 6.69
CA TYR A 276 -8.39 7.37 5.82
C TYR A 276 -8.98 8.78 5.78
N THR A 277 -8.72 9.59 6.80
CA THR A 277 -9.25 10.96 6.90
C THR A 277 -8.16 12.02 6.67
N LEU A 278 -6.91 11.58 6.46
CA LEU A 278 -5.75 12.46 6.37
C LEU A 278 -5.78 13.36 5.13
N TYR A 279 -6.31 12.84 4.01
CA TYR A 279 -6.27 13.50 2.70
C TYR A 279 -7.68 13.82 2.20
N SER A 280 -8.27 14.90 2.71
CA SER A 280 -9.55 15.40 2.21
C SER A 280 -9.38 16.15 0.88
N ILE A 281 -10.37 16.08 0.00
CA ILE A 281 -10.34 16.78 -1.29
C ILE A 281 -10.29 18.29 -1.09
N GLU A 282 -10.99 18.81 -0.07
CA GLU A 282 -10.98 20.23 0.30
C GLU A 282 -9.58 20.66 0.75
N GLY A 283 -8.91 19.86 1.59
CA GLY A 283 -7.55 20.12 2.05
C GLY A 283 -6.54 20.16 0.90
N GLU A 284 -6.56 19.12 0.06
CA GLU A 284 -5.62 18.97 -1.07
C GLU A 284 -5.74 20.08 -2.12
N PHE A 285 -6.96 20.55 -2.37
CA PHE A 285 -7.23 21.60 -3.35
C PHE A 285 -7.43 22.99 -2.72
N THR A 286 -7.04 23.22 -1.46
CA THR A 286 -7.24 24.49 -0.76
C THR A 286 -6.80 25.70 -1.58
N LYS A 287 -5.57 25.67 -2.13
CA LYS A 287 -5.02 26.77 -2.97
C LYS A 287 -5.83 26.99 -4.24
N VAL A 288 -6.37 25.93 -4.83
CA VAL A 288 -7.18 26.00 -6.06
C VAL A 288 -8.57 26.53 -5.75
N LEU A 289 -9.21 26.06 -4.70
CA LEU A 289 -10.55 26.51 -4.29
C LEU A 289 -10.55 27.99 -3.89
N ALA A 290 -9.46 28.48 -3.29
CA ALA A 290 -9.28 29.89 -2.95
C ALA A 290 -9.26 30.84 -4.17
N THR A 291 -9.09 30.33 -5.39
CA THR A 291 -9.16 31.16 -6.61
C THR A 291 -10.59 31.58 -6.96
N GLU A 292 -11.60 30.97 -6.36
CA GLU A 292 -13.03 31.16 -6.70
C GLU A 292 -13.40 30.83 -8.15
N GLU A 293 -12.51 30.20 -8.91
CA GLU A 293 -12.75 29.69 -10.27
C GLU A 293 -13.21 28.22 -10.26
N TRP A 294 -12.98 27.51 -9.15
CA TRP A 294 -13.20 26.07 -8.98
C TRP A 294 -14.11 25.79 -7.79
N ARG A 295 -14.84 24.67 -7.85
CA ARG A 295 -15.70 24.20 -6.76
C ARG A 295 -15.57 22.69 -6.56
N VAL A 296 -15.85 22.24 -5.34
CA VAL A 296 -16.10 20.82 -5.04
C VAL A 296 -17.56 20.51 -5.40
N SER A 297 -17.78 19.64 -6.38
CA SER A 297 -19.09 19.09 -6.71
C SER A 297 -19.34 17.80 -5.92
N ARG A 298 -20.56 17.65 -5.41
CA ARG A 298 -21.05 16.43 -4.76
C ARG A 298 -22.08 15.70 -5.65
N VAL A 299 -22.05 15.96 -6.96
CA VAL A 299 -22.93 15.28 -7.96
C VAL A 299 -22.87 13.75 -7.84
N ASN A 300 -21.72 13.22 -7.40
CA ASN A 300 -21.48 11.78 -7.27
C ASN A 300 -21.54 11.27 -5.82
N GLN A 301 -22.19 11.99 -4.90
CA GLN A 301 -22.24 11.62 -3.47
C GLN A 301 -22.79 10.20 -3.22
N ASN A 302 -23.68 9.73 -4.09
CA ASN A 302 -24.28 8.39 -4.03
C ASN A 302 -23.74 7.44 -5.10
N TYR A 303 -22.64 7.80 -5.78
CA TYR A 303 -22.00 7.00 -6.84
C TYR A 303 -22.87 6.71 -8.08
N SER A 304 -24.00 7.39 -8.24
CA SER A 304 -24.95 7.14 -9.33
C SER A 304 -24.54 7.73 -10.68
N VAL A 305 -23.71 8.77 -10.67
CA VAL A 305 -23.23 9.44 -11.90
C VAL A 305 -22.01 8.73 -12.47
N CYS A 306 -21.08 8.34 -11.60
CA CYS A 306 -19.87 7.61 -11.94
C CYS A 306 -19.50 6.66 -10.78
N PRO A 307 -19.81 5.35 -10.89
CA PRO A 307 -19.54 4.38 -9.82
C PRO A 307 -18.05 4.26 -9.44
N SER A 308 -17.15 4.58 -10.37
CA SER A 308 -15.70 4.51 -10.17
C SER A 308 -15.05 5.83 -9.76
N TYR A 309 -15.77 6.94 -9.67
CA TYR A 309 -15.24 8.14 -9.02
C TYR A 309 -15.63 8.19 -7.54
N GLY A 310 -14.85 8.93 -6.76
CA GLY A 310 -15.19 9.25 -5.39
C GLY A 310 -16.46 10.11 -5.26
N LYS A 311 -16.90 10.32 -4.02
CA LYS A 311 -18.13 11.08 -3.71
C LYS A 311 -18.11 12.54 -4.16
N ALA A 312 -16.92 13.10 -4.23
CA ALA A 312 -16.71 14.50 -4.55
C ALA A 312 -15.62 14.64 -5.60
N VAL A 313 -15.79 15.61 -6.49
CA VAL A 313 -14.84 15.93 -7.57
C VAL A 313 -14.66 17.43 -7.69
N VAL A 314 -13.49 17.87 -8.17
CA VAL A 314 -13.21 19.29 -8.39
C VAL A 314 -13.47 19.65 -9.84
N VAL A 315 -14.30 20.68 -10.06
CA VAL A 315 -14.82 21.11 -11.37
C VAL A 315 -14.84 22.64 -11.46
N PRO A 316 -14.91 23.23 -12.67
CA PRO A 316 -15.04 24.68 -12.82
C PRO A 316 -16.32 25.19 -12.15
N LYS A 317 -16.25 26.34 -11.47
CA LYS A 317 -17.37 26.90 -10.70
C LYS A 317 -18.59 27.24 -11.55
N CYS A 318 -18.37 27.62 -12.82
CA CYS A 318 -19.43 27.96 -13.78
C CYS A 318 -20.19 26.75 -14.34
N VAL A 319 -19.69 25.53 -14.14
CA VAL A 319 -20.36 24.30 -14.57
C VAL A 319 -21.23 23.79 -13.43
N ASP A 320 -22.52 23.57 -13.68
CA ASP A 320 -23.47 23.03 -12.70
C ASP A 320 -23.49 21.48 -12.69
N ASP A 321 -24.11 20.90 -11.65
CA ASP A 321 -24.15 19.45 -11.45
C ASP A 321 -24.99 18.72 -12.51
N ASP A 322 -26.01 19.36 -13.09
CA ASP A 322 -26.81 18.81 -14.18
C ASP A 322 -25.99 18.65 -15.48
N THR A 323 -25.12 19.64 -15.77
CA THR A 323 -24.17 19.58 -16.88
C THR A 323 -23.19 18.42 -16.69
N LEU A 324 -22.67 18.21 -15.48
CA LEU A 324 -21.79 17.09 -15.16
C LEU A 324 -22.50 15.74 -15.36
N ALA A 325 -23.71 15.60 -14.82
CA ALA A 325 -24.49 14.37 -14.96
C ALA A 325 -24.81 14.06 -16.43
N ALA A 326 -25.16 15.08 -17.22
CA ALA A 326 -25.38 14.91 -18.65
C ALA A 326 -24.10 14.51 -19.40
N ALA A 327 -22.96 15.14 -19.10
CA ALA A 327 -21.66 14.79 -19.69
C ALA A 327 -21.22 13.36 -19.32
N ALA A 328 -21.51 12.90 -18.10
CA ALA A 328 -21.21 11.54 -17.66
C ALA A 328 -21.85 10.49 -18.57
N THR A 329 -23.08 10.72 -19.06
CA THR A 329 -23.75 9.80 -20.01
C THR A 329 -23.06 9.68 -21.36
N PHE A 330 -22.15 10.60 -21.68
CA PHE A 330 -21.36 10.63 -22.90
C PHE A 330 -19.92 10.12 -22.69
N ARG A 331 -19.51 9.81 -21.47
CA ARG A 331 -18.13 9.38 -21.15
C ARG A 331 -18.11 7.94 -20.67
N GLN A 332 -17.10 7.19 -21.10
CA GLN A 332 -16.97 5.78 -20.75
C GLN A 332 -17.01 5.58 -19.24
N GLY A 333 -17.94 4.75 -18.76
CA GLY A 333 -18.11 4.46 -17.33
C GLY A 333 -18.61 5.64 -16.49
N GLY A 334 -19.14 6.70 -17.11
CA GLY A 334 -19.56 7.90 -16.39
C GLY A 334 -18.40 8.83 -16.02
N ARG A 335 -17.17 8.55 -16.46
CA ARG A 335 -15.95 9.27 -16.05
C ARG A 335 -15.79 10.57 -16.83
N PHE A 336 -16.63 11.56 -16.51
CA PHE A 336 -16.62 12.90 -17.10
C PHE A 336 -15.33 13.68 -16.75
N PRO A 337 -14.96 14.72 -17.52
CA PRO A 337 -13.75 15.48 -17.27
C PRO A 337 -13.74 16.14 -15.88
N VAL A 338 -12.71 15.83 -15.08
CA VAL A 338 -12.49 16.40 -13.75
C VAL A 338 -11.07 16.93 -13.60
N LEU A 339 -10.88 17.89 -12.68
CA LEU A 339 -9.56 18.41 -12.36
C LEU A 339 -8.69 17.33 -11.70
N SER A 340 -7.46 17.20 -12.21
CA SER A 340 -6.40 16.40 -11.60
C SER A 340 -5.36 17.31 -10.95
N TYR A 341 -4.95 18.40 -11.64
CA TYR A 341 -3.96 19.35 -11.13
C TYR A 341 -4.14 20.74 -11.74
N ARG A 342 -3.81 21.80 -10.99
CA ARG A 342 -3.74 23.19 -11.48
C ARG A 342 -2.36 23.75 -11.16
N HIS A 343 -1.66 24.20 -12.19
CA HIS A 343 -0.34 24.80 -12.08
C HIS A 343 -0.42 26.29 -11.70
N ASN A 344 0.67 26.85 -11.18
CA ASN A 344 0.72 28.24 -10.69
C ASN A 344 0.45 29.28 -11.79
N ASN A 345 0.74 28.97 -13.05
CA ASN A 345 0.43 29.81 -14.21
C ASN A 345 -1.05 29.73 -14.67
N GLY A 346 -1.90 29.00 -13.94
CA GLY A 346 -3.33 28.84 -14.23
C GLY A 346 -3.67 27.66 -15.14
N ALA A 347 -2.69 27.06 -15.83
CA ALA A 347 -2.94 25.89 -16.68
C ALA A 347 -3.38 24.67 -15.85
N VAL A 348 -4.27 23.86 -16.42
CA VAL A 348 -4.86 22.71 -15.74
C VAL A 348 -4.59 21.41 -16.44
N LEU A 349 -4.50 20.36 -15.65
CA LEU A 349 -4.53 18.97 -16.07
C LEU A 349 -5.88 18.37 -15.67
N MET A 350 -6.58 17.84 -16.65
CA MET A 350 -7.85 17.14 -16.48
C MET A 350 -7.72 15.69 -16.91
N ARG A 351 -8.61 14.85 -16.37
CA ARG A 351 -8.71 13.43 -16.70
C ARG A 351 -10.14 13.02 -16.97
N ALA A 352 -10.34 12.02 -17.82
CA ALA A 352 -11.66 11.45 -18.14
C ALA A 352 -11.54 10.01 -18.68
N GLY A 353 -12.69 9.36 -18.92
CA GLY A 353 -12.79 8.24 -19.85
C GLY A 353 -12.97 8.73 -21.31
N GLN A 354 -12.87 7.82 -22.28
CA GLN A 354 -13.11 8.17 -23.68
C GLN A 354 -14.55 8.72 -23.90
N PRO A 355 -14.76 9.59 -24.89
CA PRO A 355 -16.12 9.96 -25.30
C PRO A 355 -16.83 8.81 -26.03
N LEU A 356 -18.15 8.73 -25.85
CA LEU A 356 -19.05 7.78 -26.52
C LEU A 356 -19.50 8.33 -27.88
N TYR A 357 -18.51 8.70 -28.71
CA TYR A 357 -18.68 9.30 -30.03
C TYR A 357 -19.37 8.32 -31.00
N GLY A 358 -18.87 7.09 -31.05
CA GLY A 358 -19.41 5.96 -31.79
C GLY A 358 -19.42 6.13 -33.31
N PRO A 359 -19.98 5.14 -34.02
CA PRO A 359 -20.10 5.21 -35.48
C PRO A 359 -21.15 6.24 -35.94
N LYS A 360 -22.04 6.66 -35.03
CA LYS A 360 -23.06 7.69 -35.28
C LYS A 360 -22.55 9.12 -35.05
N HIS A 361 -21.27 9.30 -34.70
CA HIS A 361 -20.66 10.60 -34.47
C HIS A 361 -21.47 11.48 -33.49
N ARG A 362 -21.88 10.88 -32.36
CA ARG A 362 -22.66 11.53 -31.31
C ARG A 362 -21.93 12.77 -30.79
N ARG A 363 -22.70 13.81 -30.47
CA ARG A 363 -22.20 15.06 -29.91
C ARG A 363 -22.81 15.29 -28.53
N CYS A 364 -22.04 15.90 -27.63
CA CYS A 364 -22.48 16.24 -26.27
C CYS A 364 -22.09 17.67 -25.92
N ARG A 365 -23.05 18.60 -25.99
CA ARG A 365 -22.83 20.01 -25.62
C ARG A 365 -22.44 20.20 -24.14
N PRO A 366 -23.01 19.45 -23.18
CA PRO A 366 -22.54 19.51 -21.79
C PRO A 366 -21.05 19.16 -21.63
N ASP A 367 -20.56 18.13 -22.32
CA ASP A 367 -19.15 17.74 -22.30
C ASP A 367 -18.25 18.84 -22.90
N GLU A 368 -18.65 19.41 -24.04
CA GLU A 368 -17.98 20.56 -24.66
C GLU A 368 -17.93 21.77 -23.71
N ALA A 369 -19.02 22.03 -22.97
CA ALA A 369 -19.09 23.15 -22.02
C ALA A 369 -18.10 23.00 -20.85
N ILE A 370 -17.93 21.78 -20.32
CA ILE A 370 -16.95 21.48 -19.27
C ILE A 370 -15.54 21.80 -19.75
N LEU A 371 -15.18 21.33 -20.95
CA LEU A 371 -13.85 21.56 -21.51
C LEU A 371 -13.64 23.04 -21.87
N ASN A 372 -14.60 23.69 -22.51
CA ASN A 372 -14.45 25.10 -22.87
C ASN A 372 -14.39 26.03 -21.64
N ALA A 373 -14.91 25.62 -20.49
CA ALA A 373 -14.82 26.38 -19.24
C ALA A 373 -13.38 26.58 -18.72
N VAL A 374 -12.44 25.71 -19.12
CA VAL A 374 -11.02 25.80 -18.68
C VAL A 374 -10.09 26.42 -19.71
N VAL A 375 -10.59 26.75 -20.91
CA VAL A 375 -9.80 27.37 -21.98
C VAL A 375 -9.91 28.88 -21.87
N ALA A 376 -8.79 29.55 -21.56
CA ALA A 376 -8.73 31.01 -21.51
C ALA A 376 -8.91 31.62 -22.91
N ALA A 377 -9.45 32.84 -22.96
CA ALA A 377 -9.64 33.57 -24.22
C ALA A 377 -8.32 33.71 -25.00
N GLY A 378 -8.33 33.33 -26.28
CA GLY A 378 -7.14 33.38 -27.14
C GLY A 378 -6.17 32.19 -27.00
N THR A 379 -6.44 31.24 -26.10
CA THR A 379 -5.65 30.01 -25.94
C THR A 379 -6.36 28.80 -26.58
N LYS A 380 -5.64 27.69 -26.74
CA LYS A 380 -6.19 26.39 -27.14
C LYS A 380 -5.87 25.35 -26.08
N GLY A 381 -6.81 24.45 -25.84
CA GLY A 381 -6.58 23.26 -25.02
C GLY A 381 -5.96 22.12 -25.83
N ILE A 382 -5.37 21.16 -25.13
CA ILE A 382 -4.76 19.98 -25.71
C ILE A 382 -5.43 18.72 -25.16
N ILE A 383 -5.84 17.80 -26.03
CA ILE A 383 -6.34 16.47 -25.64
C ILE A 383 -5.28 15.44 -26.02
N TYR A 384 -4.81 14.67 -25.05
CA TYR A 384 -4.01 13.48 -25.29
C TYR A 384 -4.88 12.23 -25.13
N ASP A 385 -5.22 11.61 -26.25
CA ASP A 385 -5.78 10.27 -26.30
C ASP A 385 -4.62 9.29 -26.25
N LEU A 386 -4.54 8.51 -25.16
CA LEU A 386 -3.42 7.62 -24.88
C LEU A 386 -3.45 6.30 -25.67
N ARG A 387 -4.19 6.25 -26.78
CA ARG A 387 -4.38 5.03 -27.56
C ARG A 387 -3.92 5.20 -28.98
N SER A 388 -3.49 4.10 -29.60
CA SER A 388 -3.15 4.11 -31.02
C SER A 388 -4.36 4.43 -31.90
N SER A 389 -4.13 4.93 -33.11
CA SER A 389 -5.19 5.24 -34.08
C SER A 389 -6.03 4.01 -34.42
N ASN A 390 -5.41 2.82 -34.37
CA ASN A 390 -6.08 1.55 -34.57
C ASN A 390 -7.05 1.26 -33.41
N SER A 391 -6.59 1.38 -32.17
CA SER A 391 -7.40 1.20 -30.97
C SER A 391 -8.55 2.20 -30.89
N ILE A 392 -8.32 3.46 -31.24
CA ILE A 392 -9.37 4.49 -31.34
C ILE A 392 -10.44 4.08 -32.36
N SER A 393 -10.03 3.63 -33.55
CA SER A 393 -10.96 3.18 -34.60
C SER A 393 -11.78 1.96 -34.17
N GLN A 394 -11.16 1.00 -33.49
CA GLN A 394 -11.86 -0.17 -32.94
C GLN A 394 -12.87 0.23 -31.85
N GLN A 395 -12.50 1.15 -30.96
CA GLN A 395 -13.38 1.64 -29.91
C GLN A 395 -14.54 2.45 -30.48
N GLN A 396 -14.30 3.23 -31.53
CA GLN A 396 -15.35 3.95 -32.25
C GLN A 396 -16.41 3.00 -32.81
N ASN A 397 -16.01 1.87 -33.39
CA ASN A 397 -16.95 0.84 -33.86
C ASN A 397 -17.76 0.22 -32.71
N LYS A 398 -17.20 0.17 -31.49
CA LYS A 398 -17.87 -0.30 -30.26
C LYS A 398 -18.69 0.77 -29.55
N GLY A 399 -18.79 1.98 -30.09
CA GLY A 399 -19.57 3.09 -29.52
C GLY A 399 -18.75 4.12 -28.73
N GLY A 400 -17.45 3.86 -28.49
CA GLY A 400 -16.48 4.81 -27.93
C GLY A 400 -15.90 5.74 -28.99
N GLY A 401 -14.62 6.08 -28.89
CA GLY A 401 -13.91 6.89 -29.89
C GLY A 401 -13.08 8.00 -29.26
N THR A 402 -12.88 9.08 -30.01
CA THR A 402 -12.13 10.27 -29.61
C THR A 402 -12.93 11.52 -29.99
N GLU A 403 -12.62 12.65 -29.38
CA GLU A 403 -13.23 13.95 -29.66
C GLU A 403 -13.08 14.33 -31.15
N SER A 404 -14.02 15.09 -31.71
CA SER A 404 -13.92 15.55 -33.09
C SER A 404 -13.40 16.99 -33.18
N ASN A 405 -12.48 17.26 -34.13
CA ASN A 405 -11.94 18.61 -34.34
C ASN A 405 -13.02 19.66 -34.66
N SER A 406 -14.17 19.25 -35.21
CA SER A 406 -15.28 20.14 -35.53
C SER A 406 -16.11 20.54 -34.31
N ASN A 407 -16.33 19.62 -33.37
CA ASN A 407 -17.12 19.91 -32.16
C ASN A 407 -16.25 20.53 -31.07
N TYR A 408 -14.97 20.16 -31.01
CA TYR A 408 -14.00 20.63 -30.02
C TYR A 408 -12.98 21.57 -30.67
N SER A 409 -13.44 22.61 -31.37
CA SER A 409 -12.59 23.48 -32.20
C SER A 409 -11.53 24.29 -31.42
N GLN A 410 -11.74 24.47 -30.11
CA GLN A 410 -10.77 25.11 -29.20
C GLN A 410 -9.70 24.13 -28.69
N TRP A 411 -9.81 22.86 -29.02
CA TRP A 411 -8.93 21.79 -28.55
C TRP A 411 -8.17 21.15 -29.70
N LYS A 412 -6.87 20.93 -29.51
CA LYS A 412 -6.03 20.13 -30.41
C LYS A 412 -5.92 18.72 -29.85
N ILE A 413 -6.20 17.73 -30.69
CA ILE A 413 -6.22 16.33 -30.28
C ILE A 413 -4.96 15.64 -30.81
N TYR A 414 -4.23 14.99 -29.91
CA TYR A 414 -3.06 14.17 -30.23
C TYR A 414 -3.31 12.72 -29.76
N ASN A 415 -2.97 11.77 -30.62
CA ASN A 415 -2.79 10.38 -30.21
C ASN A 415 -1.38 10.21 -29.68
N ARG A 416 -1.27 9.60 -28.49
CA ARG A 416 -0.01 9.08 -27.97
C ARG A 416 -0.19 7.71 -27.34
N SER A 417 -0.02 6.68 -28.16
CA SER A 417 -0.21 5.29 -27.77
C SER A 417 0.51 4.91 -26.47
N MET A 418 -0.27 4.39 -25.53
CA MET A 418 0.10 3.61 -24.35
C MET A 418 -0.84 2.39 -24.25
N ASP A 419 -1.18 1.82 -25.42
CA ASP A 419 -2.10 0.67 -25.56
C ASP A 419 -1.65 -0.51 -24.70
N GLU A 420 -0.35 -0.70 -24.50
CA GLU A 420 0.22 -1.74 -23.65
C GLU A 420 -0.23 -1.62 -22.19
N VAL A 421 -0.39 -0.38 -21.70
CA VAL A 421 -0.86 -0.10 -20.34
C VAL A 421 -2.39 -0.09 -20.27
N ASP A 422 -3.08 0.55 -21.24
CA ASP A 422 -4.55 0.68 -21.25
C ASP A 422 -5.25 -0.69 -21.44
N ASN A 423 -4.64 -1.60 -22.21
CA ASN A 423 -5.18 -2.94 -22.45
C ASN A 423 -4.81 -3.99 -21.38
N GLN A 424 -4.08 -3.60 -20.32
CA GLN A 424 -3.68 -4.44 -19.17
C GLN A 424 -2.80 -5.66 -19.47
N GLN A 425 -3.30 -6.63 -20.24
CA GLN A 425 -2.63 -7.92 -20.49
C GLN A 425 -1.22 -7.77 -21.06
N PRO A 426 -0.95 -6.89 -22.06
CA PRO A 426 0.41 -6.74 -22.58
C PRO A 426 1.42 -6.29 -21.52
N LEU A 427 0.98 -5.41 -20.59
CA LEU A 427 1.83 -4.96 -19.49
C LEU A 427 2.10 -6.09 -18.48
N LEU A 428 1.11 -6.93 -18.19
CA LEU A 428 1.30 -8.10 -17.33
C LEU A 428 2.28 -9.11 -17.96
N ASP A 429 2.14 -9.40 -19.25
CA ASP A 429 3.05 -10.29 -19.98
C ASP A 429 4.46 -9.73 -20.02
N SER A 430 4.59 -8.41 -20.17
CA SER A 430 5.86 -7.69 -20.12
C SER A 430 6.56 -7.86 -18.77
N TYR A 431 5.82 -7.68 -17.69
CA TYR A 431 6.31 -7.88 -16.33
C TYR A 431 6.70 -9.33 -16.05
N ALA A 432 5.88 -10.31 -16.46
CA ALA A 432 6.20 -11.72 -16.31
C ALA A 432 7.51 -12.09 -17.04
N LYS A 433 7.71 -11.60 -18.26
CA LYS A 433 8.95 -11.82 -19.02
C LYS A 433 10.17 -11.15 -18.38
N LEU A 434 10.01 -9.97 -17.80
CA LEU A 434 11.08 -9.30 -17.05
C LEU A 434 11.51 -10.18 -15.88
N ILE A 435 10.56 -10.65 -15.07
CA ILE A 435 10.84 -11.47 -13.89
C ILE A 435 11.41 -12.85 -14.27
N ASP A 436 10.94 -13.46 -15.37
CA ASP A 436 11.53 -14.68 -15.93
C ASP A 436 12.99 -14.47 -16.33
N ALA A 437 13.30 -13.34 -16.98
CA ALA A 437 14.68 -12.99 -17.31
C ALA A 437 15.53 -12.79 -16.05
N CYS A 438 15.03 -12.06 -15.04
CA CYS A 438 15.70 -11.84 -13.76
C CYS A 438 16.03 -13.13 -13.02
N ASN A 439 15.15 -14.13 -13.08
CA ASN A 439 15.33 -15.42 -12.39
C ASN A 439 16.31 -16.37 -13.10
N ASP A 440 16.66 -16.15 -14.38
CA ASP A 440 17.62 -16.97 -15.13
C ASP A 440 19.06 -16.54 -14.83
N ARG A 441 19.75 -17.30 -13.98
CA ARG A 441 21.10 -16.96 -13.49
C ARG A 441 22.23 -17.42 -14.39
N GLU A 442 21.95 -18.39 -15.25
CA GLU A 442 22.93 -18.98 -16.17
C GLU A 442 22.85 -18.30 -17.55
N ILE A 443 22.12 -17.19 -17.64
CA ILE A 443 21.96 -16.42 -18.86
C ILE A 443 23.27 -15.70 -19.22
N SER A 444 23.65 -15.78 -20.50
CA SER A 444 24.79 -15.00 -21.00
C SER A 444 24.44 -13.51 -21.09
N SER A 445 25.46 -12.63 -21.00
CA SER A 445 25.28 -11.18 -21.07
C SER A 445 24.51 -10.71 -22.32
N ASP A 446 24.81 -11.28 -23.49
CA ASP A 446 24.12 -10.95 -24.74
C ASP A 446 22.64 -11.33 -24.68
N LYS A 447 22.34 -12.51 -24.12
CA LYS A 447 20.97 -13.02 -23.98
C LYS A 447 20.20 -12.26 -22.91
N TRP A 448 20.85 -11.81 -21.85
CA TRP A 448 20.28 -10.93 -20.83
C TRP A 448 19.77 -9.62 -21.45
N ILE A 449 20.62 -8.92 -22.19
CA ILE A 449 20.25 -7.67 -22.86
C ILE A 449 19.10 -7.91 -23.85
N SER A 450 19.20 -8.98 -24.65
CA SER A 450 18.14 -9.34 -25.62
C SER A 450 16.79 -9.67 -24.94
N ARG A 451 16.79 -10.34 -23.78
CA ARG A 451 15.57 -10.59 -23.01
C ARG A 451 15.01 -9.32 -22.37
N LEU A 452 15.85 -8.45 -21.83
CA LEU A 452 15.40 -7.15 -21.32
C LEU A 452 14.77 -6.28 -22.40
N GLU A 453 15.32 -6.27 -23.61
CA GLU A 453 14.73 -5.57 -24.74
C GLU A 453 13.39 -6.19 -25.14
N SER A 454 13.35 -7.51 -25.33
CA SER A 454 12.15 -8.22 -25.81
C SER A 454 11.04 -8.36 -24.76
N CYS A 455 11.30 -8.14 -23.46
CA CYS A 455 10.25 -8.12 -22.45
C CYS A 455 9.36 -6.88 -22.56
N GLY A 456 9.84 -5.76 -23.10
CA GLY A 456 9.07 -4.53 -23.30
C GLY A 456 8.83 -3.68 -22.05
N TRP A 457 9.33 -4.08 -20.88
CA TRP A 457 9.13 -3.33 -19.63
C TRP A 457 9.89 -1.99 -19.62
N PRO A 458 11.20 -1.95 -19.99
CA PRO A 458 11.93 -0.68 -20.10
C PRO A 458 11.25 0.31 -21.05
N GLU A 459 10.68 -0.20 -22.15
CA GLU A 459 9.97 0.61 -23.13
C GLU A 459 8.67 1.20 -22.56
N SER A 460 7.93 0.43 -21.75
CA SER A 460 6.74 0.91 -21.04
C SER A 460 7.08 2.02 -20.04
N VAL A 461 8.19 1.89 -19.29
CA VAL A 461 8.68 2.93 -18.38
C VAL A 461 9.07 4.19 -19.15
N ARG A 462 9.86 4.03 -20.22
CA ARG A 462 10.31 5.13 -21.08
C ARG A 462 9.13 5.88 -21.70
N ASN A 463 8.16 5.17 -22.27
CA ASN A 463 6.98 5.76 -22.90
C ASN A 463 6.09 6.50 -21.90
N SER A 464 5.98 5.99 -20.68
CA SER A 464 5.26 6.66 -19.58
C SER A 464 5.92 7.98 -19.19
N LEU A 465 7.23 7.97 -18.94
CA LEU A 465 8.00 9.18 -18.61
C LEU A 465 7.98 10.19 -19.75
N HIS A 466 8.20 9.74 -20.99
CA HIS A 466 8.20 10.61 -22.16
C HIS A 466 6.81 11.21 -22.42
N THR A 467 5.73 10.46 -22.16
CA THR A 467 4.35 10.95 -22.18
C THR A 467 4.12 12.05 -21.17
N ALA A 468 4.49 11.81 -19.92
CA ALA A 468 4.38 12.79 -18.85
C ALA A 468 5.19 14.07 -19.13
N CYS A 469 6.41 13.96 -19.64
CA CYS A 469 7.24 15.13 -19.98
C CYS A 469 6.58 16.05 -21.01
N ILE A 470 6.00 15.50 -22.08
CA ILE A 470 5.35 16.34 -23.10
C ILE A 470 4.09 17.01 -22.52
N VAL A 471 3.27 16.28 -21.76
CA VAL A 471 2.09 16.86 -21.10
C VAL A 471 2.52 17.98 -20.13
N ALA A 472 3.57 17.75 -19.35
CA ALA A 472 4.13 18.73 -18.43
C ALA A 472 4.67 19.97 -19.16
N GLN A 473 5.27 19.83 -20.35
CA GLN A 473 5.72 20.97 -21.17
C GLN A 473 4.56 21.86 -21.60
N HIS A 474 3.43 21.29 -22.03
CA HIS A 474 2.23 22.06 -22.38
C HIS A 474 1.72 22.89 -21.20
N ILE A 475 1.67 22.28 -20.00
CA ILE A 475 1.20 22.95 -18.79
C ILE A 475 2.20 24.02 -18.33
N HIS A 476 3.48 23.67 -18.18
CA HIS A 476 4.48 24.54 -17.57
C HIS A 476 4.98 25.64 -18.51
N GLN A 477 5.33 25.28 -19.76
CA GLN A 477 6.01 26.19 -20.68
C GLN A 477 5.03 26.97 -21.56
N LYS A 478 3.88 26.38 -21.92
CA LYS A 478 2.90 27.01 -22.83
C LYS A 478 1.65 27.53 -22.13
N ALA A 479 1.47 27.19 -20.85
CA ALA A 479 0.26 27.49 -20.08
C ALA A 479 -1.03 27.01 -20.76
N GLU A 480 -0.97 25.88 -21.48
CA GLU A 480 -2.12 25.30 -22.17
C GLU A 480 -2.83 24.28 -21.25
N PRO A 481 -4.17 24.30 -21.13
CA PRO A 481 -4.91 23.28 -20.40
C PRO A 481 -4.87 21.95 -21.16
N VAL A 482 -4.73 20.85 -20.43
CA VAL A 482 -4.57 19.51 -21.01
C VAL A 482 -5.62 18.55 -20.45
N LEU A 483 -6.32 17.84 -21.32
CA LEU A 483 -7.14 16.66 -20.98
C LEU A 483 -6.37 15.40 -21.37
N VAL A 484 -6.26 14.44 -20.46
CA VAL A 484 -5.68 13.12 -20.73
C VAL A 484 -6.76 12.05 -20.56
N HIS A 485 -6.89 11.13 -21.52
CA HIS A 485 -7.75 9.96 -21.35
C HIS A 485 -7.23 8.76 -22.15
N GLY A 486 -7.48 7.56 -21.62
CA GLY A 486 -7.39 6.28 -22.32
C GLY A 486 -8.78 5.78 -22.69
N THR A 487 -8.99 4.46 -22.75
CA THR A 487 -10.31 3.90 -22.98
C THR A 487 -11.21 4.14 -21.77
N ARG A 488 -10.82 3.63 -20.59
CA ARG A 488 -11.59 3.76 -19.35
C ARG A 488 -11.09 4.89 -18.45
N GLY A 489 -9.85 5.34 -18.62
CA GLY A 489 -9.27 6.35 -17.73
C GLY A 489 -8.98 5.84 -16.31
N GLU A 490 -8.71 4.53 -16.19
CA GLU A 490 -8.44 3.82 -14.92
C GLU A 490 -6.96 3.42 -14.76
N ASP A 491 -6.18 3.45 -15.84
CA ASP A 491 -4.82 2.92 -15.91
C ASP A 491 -3.83 3.97 -16.44
N ALA A 492 -3.52 3.94 -17.75
CA ALA A 492 -2.56 4.82 -18.40
C ALA A 492 -2.82 6.31 -18.11
N THR A 493 -4.09 6.70 -18.03
CA THR A 493 -4.49 8.07 -17.65
C THR A 493 -4.04 8.44 -16.25
N LEU A 494 -4.27 7.57 -15.25
CA LEU A 494 -3.87 7.84 -13.86
C LEU A 494 -2.35 7.86 -13.72
N LEU A 495 -1.67 6.94 -14.43
CA LEU A 495 -0.21 6.90 -14.52
C LEU A 495 0.36 8.21 -15.06
N VAL A 496 -0.08 8.65 -16.24
CA VAL A 496 0.40 9.90 -16.86
C VAL A 496 0.06 11.11 -15.98
N CYS A 497 -1.16 11.20 -15.45
CA CYS A 497 -1.55 12.31 -14.60
C CYS A 497 -0.71 12.39 -13.32
N SER A 498 -0.36 11.25 -12.72
CA SER A 498 0.50 11.18 -11.54
C SER A 498 1.93 11.62 -11.86
N LEU A 499 2.51 11.13 -12.96
CA LEU A 499 3.88 11.47 -13.36
C LEU A 499 4.03 12.96 -13.71
N VAL A 500 3.02 13.55 -14.37
CA VAL A 500 2.99 14.99 -14.65
C VAL A 500 2.99 15.79 -13.34
N GLN A 501 2.21 15.37 -12.35
CA GLN A 501 2.17 16.03 -11.05
C GLN A 501 3.52 15.90 -10.32
N ILE A 502 4.20 14.75 -10.38
CA ILE A 502 5.53 14.58 -9.76
C ILE A 502 6.59 15.46 -10.45
N ILE A 503 6.50 15.60 -11.78
CA ILE A 503 7.37 16.50 -12.55
C ILE A 503 7.16 17.96 -12.12
N LEU A 504 5.91 18.40 -12.02
CA LEU A 504 5.55 19.81 -11.85
C LEU A 504 5.43 20.29 -10.40
N ASN A 505 5.05 19.41 -9.48
CA ASN A 505 4.70 19.75 -8.11
C ASN A 505 5.72 19.14 -7.12
N PRO A 506 6.54 19.96 -6.44
CA PRO A 506 7.50 19.47 -5.46
C PRO A 506 6.83 18.80 -4.24
N ASP A 507 5.58 19.14 -3.91
CA ASP A 507 4.86 18.51 -2.81
C ASP A 507 4.70 17.01 -3.06
N CYS A 508 4.46 16.59 -4.31
CA CYS A 508 4.36 15.18 -4.71
C CYS A 508 5.66 14.38 -4.56
N ARG A 509 6.78 15.03 -4.24
CA ARG A 509 8.10 14.41 -3.99
C ARG A 509 8.40 14.22 -2.51
N THR A 510 7.50 14.66 -1.64
CA THR A 510 7.51 14.37 -0.20
C THR A 510 6.81 13.04 0.09
N ILE A 511 7.10 12.41 1.23
CA ILE A 511 6.40 11.19 1.67
C ILE A 511 4.90 11.47 1.76
N ARG A 512 4.51 12.53 2.47
CA ARG A 512 3.10 12.88 2.68
C ARG A 512 2.41 13.29 1.38
N GLY A 513 3.10 14.01 0.49
CA GLY A 513 2.51 14.42 -0.78
C GLY A 513 2.43 13.30 -1.82
N LEU A 514 3.32 12.30 -1.79
CA LEU A 514 3.14 11.09 -2.60
C LEU A 514 1.97 10.24 -2.06
N GLN A 515 1.82 10.11 -0.74
CA GLN A 515 0.65 9.47 -0.13
C GLN A 515 -0.66 10.18 -0.55
N ALA A 516 -0.69 11.51 -0.51
CA ALA A 516 -1.83 12.32 -0.94
C ALA A 516 -2.13 12.17 -2.44
N LEU A 517 -1.08 12.13 -3.28
CA LEU A 517 -1.21 11.88 -4.71
C LEU A 517 -1.84 10.50 -4.97
N ILE A 518 -1.39 9.45 -4.28
CA ILE A 518 -1.95 8.10 -4.41
C ILE A 518 -3.43 8.07 -3.98
N GLU A 519 -3.77 8.70 -2.85
CA GLU A 519 -5.16 8.76 -2.40
C GLU A 519 -6.07 9.47 -3.40
N ARG A 520 -5.64 10.59 -3.97
CA ARG A 520 -6.45 11.35 -4.94
C ARG A 520 -6.48 10.72 -6.34
N GLU A 521 -5.32 10.37 -6.87
CA GLU A 521 -5.15 9.97 -8.27
C GLU A 521 -5.36 8.49 -8.52
N TRP A 522 -5.37 7.66 -7.47
CA TRP A 522 -5.56 6.22 -7.60
C TRP A 522 -6.79 5.75 -6.81
N ASN A 523 -6.87 6.03 -5.50
CA ASN A 523 -7.98 5.55 -4.69
C ASN A 523 -9.31 6.26 -5.03
N ALA A 524 -9.37 7.58 -4.85
CA ALA A 524 -10.56 8.38 -5.14
C ALA A 524 -10.87 8.45 -6.65
N ALA A 525 -9.86 8.22 -7.48
CA ALA A 525 -10.00 8.09 -8.93
C ALA A 525 -10.63 6.77 -9.38
N GLY A 526 -10.67 5.76 -8.51
CA GLY A 526 -11.13 4.40 -8.82
C GLY A 526 -10.19 3.61 -9.71
N HIS A 527 -8.89 3.58 -9.38
CA HIS A 527 -8.01 2.53 -9.88
C HIS A 527 -8.51 1.16 -9.37
N PRO A 528 -8.75 0.16 -10.24
CA PRO A 528 -9.29 -1.13 -9.83
C PRO A 528 -8.28 -2.04 -9.10
N TRP A 529 -7.92 -1.72 -7.85
CA TRP A 529 -6.84 -2.42 -7.11
C TRP A 529 -7.03 -3.93 -7.07
N TYR A 530 -8.22 -4.38 -6.67
CA TYR A 530 -8.51 -5.81 -6.54
C TYR A 530 -8.36 -6.54 -7.88
N SER A 531 -8.95 -6.00 -8.95
CA SER A 531 -8.88 -6.58 -10.29
C SER A 531 -7.45 -6.56 -10.86
N ARG A 532 -6.69 -5.48 -10.64
CA ARG A 532 -5.35 -5.27 -11.21
C ARG A 532 -4.28 -6.10 -10.53
N GLN A 533 -4.34 -6.23 -9.22
CA GLN A 533 -3.31 -6.88 -8.38
C GLN A 533 -3.71 -8.28 -7.92
N ARG A 534 -4.76 -8.84 -8.53
CA ARG A 534 -5.22 -10.21 -8.28
C ARG A 534 -4.13 -11.24 -8.53
N VAL A 535 -3.33 -11.03 -9.58
CA VAL A 535 -2.25 -11.89 -10.06
C VAL A 535 -0.99 -11.04 -10.25
N GLY A 536 0.16 -11.61 -9.91
CA GLY A 536 1.50 -11.07 -10.13
C GLY A 536 2.17 -11.68 -11.38
N PRO A 537 3.52 -11.77 -11.40
CA PRO A 537 4.25 -12.21 -12.59
C PRO A 537 4.28 -13.73 -12.80
N TYR A 538 3.85 -14.52 -11.81
CA TYR A 538 3.96 -15.98 -11.83
C TYR A 538 2.61 -16.69 -12.02
N GLY A 539 1.51 -16.03 -11.67
CA GLY A 539 0.18 -16.62 -11.75
C GLY A 539 -0.38 -16.66 -13.17
N ALA A 540 -1.50 -17.35 -13.33
CA ALA A 540 -2.15 -17.51 -14.62
C ALA A 540 -2.69 -16.17 -15.15
N SER A 541 -2.56 -15.96 -16.46
CA SER A 541 -3.07 -14.76 -17.16
C SER A 541 -4.53 -14.46 -16.77
N SER A 542 -4.79 -13.21 -16.42
CA SER A 542 -6.11 -12.70 -16.10
C SER A 542 -6.38 -11.42 -16.87
N ALA A 543 -7.46 -11.39 -17.64
CA ALA A 543 -7.76 -10.31 -18.58
C ALA A 543 -7.86 -8.89 -17.97
N ARG A 544 -8.00 -8.77 -16.64
CA ARG A 544 -8.05 -7.47 -15.92
C ARG A 544 -6.83 -7.21 -15.03
N ALA A 545 -5.93 -8.18 -14.84
CA ALA A 545 -4.74 -8.00 -14.03
C ALA A 545 -3.70 -7.16 -14.78
N ALA A 546 -3.06 -6.23 -14.09
CA ALA A 546 -1.97 -5.44 -14.66
C ALA A 546 -1.12 -4.79 -13.55
N PRO A 547 0.20 -4.75 -13.71
CA PRO A 547 1.11 -4.11 -12.76
C PRO A 547 1.22 -2.58 -13.00
N THR A 548 0.11 -1.90 -13.30
CA THR A 548 0.11 -0.46 -13.65
C THR A 548 0.61 0.42 -12.51
N PHE A 549 0.26 0.09 -11.25
CA PHE A 549 0.80 0.80 -10.10
C PHE A 549 2.30 0.54 -9.90
N LEU A 550 2.78 -0.69 -10.15
CA LEU A 550 4.21 -0.98 -10.14
C LEU A 550 4.95 -0.19 -11.24
N LEU A 551 4.35 -0.04 -12.42
CA LEU A 551 4.91 0.80 -13.49
C LEU A 551 5.05 2.27 -13.04
N LEU A 552 4.08 2.82 -12.30
CA LEU A 552 4.22 4.13 -11.66
C LEU A 552 5.43 4.15 -10.72
N LEU A 553 5.55 3.17 -9.82
CA LEU A 553 6.63 3.12 -8.83
C LEU A 553 8.00 3.02 -9.50
N ASP A 554 8.13 2.25 -10.57
CA ASP A 554 9.37 2.17 -11.36
C ASP A 554 9.69 3.52 -12.00
N CYS A 555 8.72 4.18 -12.64
CA CYS A 555 8.91 5.54 -13.15
C CYS A 555 9.34 6.53 -12.05
N ILE A 556 8.77 6.44 -10.84
CA ILE A 556 9.19 7.27 -9.69
C ILE A 556 10.62 6.95 -9.29
N ARG A 557 11.00 5.67 -9.29
CA ARG A 557 12.37 5.26 -9.05
C ARG A 557 13.32 5.84 -10.08
N GLN A 558 12.96 5.87 -11.37
CA GLN A 558 13.79 6.52 -12.40
C GLN A 558 14.00 8.02 -12.11
N PHE A 559 12.97 8.73 -11.60
CA PHE A 559 13.17 10.12 -11.15
C PHE A 559 14.12 10.21 -9.96
N LEU A 560 13.97 9.33 -8.97
CA LEU A 560 14.83 9.31 -7.79
C LEU A 560 16.30 9.08 -8.15
N GLU A 561 16.58 8.21 -9.14
CA GLU A 561 17.93 7.96 -9.65
C GLU A 561 18.52 9.21 -10.33
N GLN A 562 17.72 9.91 -11.15
CA GLN A 562 18.20 11.09 -11.88
C GLN A 562 18.24 12.35 -11.02
N PHE A 563 17.43 12.43 -9.96
CA PHE A 563 17.27 13.59 -9.08
C PHE A 563 17.32 13.19 -7.59
N PRO A 564 18.44 12.62 -7.10
CA PRO A 564 18.52 12.01 -5.77
C PRO A 564 18.22 12.96 -4.62
N CYS A 565 18.43 14.27 -4.78
CA CYS A 565 18.14 15.26 -3.75
C CYS A 565 16.70 15.80 -3.80
N SER A 566 15.94 15.54 -4.85
CA SER A 566 14.61 16.16 -5.05
C SER A 566 13.45 15.44 -4.36
N PHE A 567 13.71 14.28 -3.77
CA PHE A 567 12.70 13.41 -3.15
C PHE A 567 13.00 13.16 -1.69
N GLU A 568 11.98 13.31 -0.84
CA GLU A 568 12.07 13.10 0.61
C GLU A 568 12.19 11.62 0.96
N PHE A 569 11.74 10.73 0.08
CA PHE A 569 11.72 9.30 0.32
C PHE A 569 12.81 8.53 -0.43
N ARG A 570 13.20 7.41 0.15
CA ARG A 570 14.12 6.41 -0.43
C ARG A 570 13.38 5.41 -1.30
N GLN A 571 14.14 4.57 -2.00
CA GLN A 571 13.61 3.43 -2.74
C GLN A 571 12.86 2.43 -1.84
N SER A 572 13.28 2.28 -0.57
CA SER A 572 12.62 1.41 0.42
C SER A 572 11.15 1.76 0.64
N PHE A 573 10.79 3.04 0.53
CA PHE A 573 9.39 3.49 0.59
C PHE A 573 8.58 2.96 -0.60
N LEU A 574 9.13 3.07 -1.81
CA LEU A 574 8.48 2.58 -3.03
C LEU A 574 8.34 1.05 -3.03
N ILE A 575 9.35 0.34 -2.53
CA ILE A 575 9.31 -1.11 -2.35
C ILE A 575 8.19 -1.50 -1.36
N THR A 576 8.08 -0.77 -0.24
CA THR A 576 7.02 -0.98 0.75
C THR A 576 5.63 -0.76 0.14
N LEU A 577 5.46 0.29 -0.69
CA LEU A 577 4.22 0.52 -1.43
C LEU A 577 3.89 -0.63 -2.39
N PHE A 578 4.89 -1.15 -3.11
CA PHE A 578 4.72 -2.31 -4.00
C PHE A 578 4.21 -3.53 -3.24
N GLU A 579 4.86 -3.90 -2.13
CA GLU A 579 4.49 -5.07 -1.31
C GLU A 579 3.08 -4.95 -0.77
N HIS A 580 2.77 -3.83 -0.11
CA HIS A 580 1.47 -3.60 0.49
C HIS A 580 0.34 -3.42 -0.54
N SER A 581 0.66 -3.14 -1.80
CA SER A 581 -0.36 -3.12 -2.85
C SER A 581 -0.83 -4.54 -3.20
N TYR A 582 0.08 -5.53 -3.27
CA TYR A 582 -0.30 -6.92 -3.59
C TYR A 582 -0.82 -7.71 -2.39
N ALA A 583 -0.19 -7.57 -1.22
CA ALA A 583 -0.56 -8.31 -0.02
C ALA A 583 -0.29 -7.46 1.22
N SER A 584 -1.35 -7.20 2.00
CA SER A 584 -1.26 -6.29 3.12
C SER A 584 -2.21 -6.66 4.25
N GLN A 585 -1.84 -6.21 5.43
CA GLN A 585 -2.69 -6.16 6.62
C GLN A 585 -3.55 -4.88 6.68
N PHE A 586 -3.36 -3.97 5.74
CA PHE A 586 -4.04 -2.68 5.68
C PHE A 586 -5.07 -2.62 4.53
N GLY A 587 -6.13 -1.84 4.71
CA GLY A 587 -7.23 -1.70 3.74
C GLY A 587 -7.03 -0.59 2.70
N THR A 588 -5.81 -0.07 2.53
CA THR A 588 -5.54 1.06 1.62
C THR A 588 -5.73 0.65 0.16
N PHE A 589 -5.17 -0.47 -0.27
CA PHE A 589 -5.18 -0.95 -1.66
C PHE A 589 -6.14 -2.12 -1.86
N MET A 590 -7.41 -1.91 -1.52
CA MET A 590 -8.46 -2.93 -1.58
C MET A 590 -9.65 -2.49 -2.44
N CYS A 591 -10.38 -3.49 -2.97
CA CYS A 591 -11.56 -3.33 -3.83
C CYS A 591 -11.23 -2.57 -5.13
N ASP A 592 -12.22 -2.36 -6.00
CA ASP A 592 -11.98 -1.71 -7.30
C ASP A 592 -12.30 -0.20 -7.33
N ASN A 593 -13.02 0.31 -6.33
CA ASN A 593 -13.45 1.71 -6.27
C ASN A 593 -13.91 2.10 -4.87
N GLU A 594 -14.11 3.40 -4.65
CA GLU A 594 -14.53 3.96 -3.36
C GLU A 594 -15.88 3.44 -2.88
N GLN A 595 -16.85 3.24 -3.80
CA GLN A 595 -18.19 2.73 -3.48
C GLN A 595 -18.13 1.33 -2.85
N GLU A 596 -17.34 0.42 -3.43
CA GLU A 596 -17.13 -0.92 -2.89
C GLU A 596 -16.44 -0.89 -1.53
N ARG A 597 -15.43 -0.02 -1.36
CA ARG A 597 -14.70 0.13 -0.09
C ARG A 597 -15.64 0.59 1.02
N GLU A 598 -16.51 1.55 0.74
CA GLU A 598 -17.50 2.02 1.71
C GLU A 598 -18.55 0.94 2.02
N THR A 599 -19.14 0.33 1.00
CA THR A 599 -20.19 -0.70 1.16
C THR A 599 -19.70 -1.88 1.99
N ARG A 600 -18.41 -2.24 1.86
CA ARG A 600 -17.77 -3.32 2.62
C ARG A 600 -17.23 -2.87 3.97
N GLY A 601 -17.35 -1.59 4.33
CA GLY A 601 -16.92 -1.06 5.61
C GLY A 601 -15.40 -0.96 5.77
N VAL A 602 -14.62 -0.88 4.68
CA VAL A 602 -13.14 -0.82 4.70
C VAL A 602 -12.66 0.31 5.61
N TYR A 603 -13.22 1.51 5.46
CA TYR A 603 -12.84 2.70 6.24
C TYR A 603 -13.16 2.59 7.74
N SER A 604 -14.12 1.74 8.11
CA SER A 604 -14.59 1.57 9.49
C SER A 604 -14.03 0.33 10.19
N GLN A 605 -13.66 -0.71 9.44
CA GLN A 605 -13.33 -2.04 9.99
C GLN A 605 -11.87 -2.43 9.79
N THR A 606 -11.12 -1.71 8.96
CA THR A 606 -9.72 -1.98 8.66
C THR A 606 -8.83 -0.80 9.06
N THR A 607 -7.51 -0.97 8.98
CA THR A 607 -6.53 0.09 9.26
C THR A 607 -5.88 0.57 7.96
N SER A 608 -5.67 1.89 7.82
CA SER A 608 -4.95 2.46 6.68
C SER A 608 -3.44 2.21 6.80
N LEU A 609 -2.79 1.94 5.66
CA LEU A 609 -1.34 1.86 5.54
C LEU A 609 -0.66 3.15 6.00
N TRP A 610 -1.27 4.31 5.72
CA TRP A 610 -0.71 5.61 6.12
C TRP A 610 -0.72 5.79 7.63
N SER A 611 -1.71 5.23 8.33
CA SER A 611 -1.75 5.25 9.80
C SER A 611 -0.52 4.58 10.42
N TRP A 612 0.02 3.56 9.75
CA TRP A 612 1.21 2.83 10.19
C TRP A 612 2.51 3.49 9.69
N LEU A 613 2.61 3.79 8.39
CA LEU A 613 3.84 4.38 7.81
C LEU A 613 4.21 5.72 8.44
N ASN A 614 3.23 6.49 8.89
CA ASN A 614 3.45 7.81 9.47
C ASN A 614 3.70 7.78 10.98
N GLN A 615 3.84 6.60 11.60
CA GLN A 615 4.24 6.51 13.00
C GLN A 615 5.67 7.03 13.20
N PRO A 616 5.97 7.67 14.36
CA PRO A 616 7.30 8.23 14.64
C PRO A 616 8.45 7.21 14.55
N ASP A 617 8.19 5.95 14.87
CA ASP A 617 9.19 4.88 14.85
C ASP A 617 9.39 4.26 13.46
N GLU A 618 8.43 4.48 12.55
CA GLU A 618 8.42 3.85 11.22
C GLU A 618 8.86 4.83 10.12
N LEU A 619 8.31 6.05 10.13
CA LEU A 619 8.55 7.08 9.11
C LEU A 619 10.04 7.36 8.84
N PRO A 620 10.94 7.48 9.85
CA PRO A 620 12.34 7.82 9.64
C PRO A 620 13.11 6.84 8.75
N LYS A 621 12.67 5.57 8.67
CA LYS A 621 13.32 4.53 7.84
C LYS A 621 13.26 4.86 6.35
N TYR A 622 12.24 5.62 5.96
CA TYR A 622 11.96 5.97 4.57
C TYR A 622 12.56 7.31 4.14
N ILE A 623 13.04 8.13 5.08
CA ILE A 623 13.50 9.50 4.79
C ILE A 623 14.86 9.48 4.12
N ASN A 624 14.94 10.01 2.91
CA ASN A 624 16.16 10.21 2.16
C ASN A 624 17.02 11.31 2.83
N PRO A 625 18.24 10.98 3.32
CA PRO A 625 19.10 11.96 3.97
C PRO A 625 19.60 13.05 3.02
N LEU A 626 19.61 12.79 1.70
CA LEU A 626 20.04 13.72 0.67
C LEU A 626 18.95 14.71 0.25
N TYR A 627 17.73 14.57 0.77
CA TYR A 627 16.62 15.44 0.39
C TYR A 627 16.94 16.92 0.66
N ASP A 628 16.82 17.72 -0.39
CA ASP A 628 16.90 19.16 -0.40
C ASP A 628 15.65 19.71 -1.12
N PRO A 629 14.68 20.28 -0.39
CA PRO A 629 13.44 20.77 -0.97
C PRO A 629 13.72 21.82 -2.04
N THR A 630 13.41 21.51 -3.30
CA THR A 630 13.53 22.44 -4.42
C THR A 630 12.16 22.69 -5.06
N PRO A 631 11.78 23.96 -5.33
CA PRO A 631 10.51 24.27 -5.98
C PRO A 631 10.55 24.02 -7.49
N ASN A 632 11.69 23.60 -8.03
CA ASN A 632 11.93 23.51 -9.46
C ASN A 632 11.20 22.31 -10.09
N VAL A 633 10.80 22.50 -11.34
CA VAL A 633 10.32 21.40 -12.20
C VAL A 633 11.50 20.49 -12.54
N ILE A 634 11.28 19.18 -12.48
CA ILE A 634 12.30 18.18 -12.85
C ILE A 634 12.03 17.65 -14.25
N TRP A 635 13.06 17.59 -15.10
CA TRP A 635 12.94 17.13 -16.48
C TRP A 635 13.81 15.88 -16.67
N PRO A 636 13.27 14.67 -16.51
CA PRO A 636 14.07 13.46 -16.65
C PRO A 636 14.57 13.30 -18.09
N SER A 637 15.76 12.74 -18.23
CA SER A 637 16.19 12.16 -19.48
C SER A 637 15.35 10.92 -19.76
N VAL A 638 14.77 10.88 -20.96
CA VAL A 638 14.04 9.73 -21.51
C VAL A 638 14.83 9.03 -22.64
N ALA A 639 16.13 9.33 -22.73
CA ALA A 639 17.04 8.66 -23.63
C ALA A 639 17.20 7.18 -23.19
N PRO A 640 17.29 6.21 -24.12
CA PRO A 640 17.43 4.79 -23.76
C PRO A 640 18.60 4.50 -22.81
N MET A 641 19.73 5.21 -22.99
CA MET A 641 20.93 5.08 -22.14
C MET A 641 20.77 5.60 -20.71
N SER A 642 19.69 6.33 -20.41
CA SER A 642 19.40 6.84 -19.06
C SER A 642 18.52 5.89 -18.25
N PHE A 643 17.97 4.84 -18.86
CA PHE A 643 17.17 3.85 -18.16
C PHE A 643 18.06 2.85 -17.43
N VAL A 644 17.73 2.58 -16.17
CA VAL A 644 18.40 1.58 -15.35
C VAL A 644 17.36 0.64 -14.76
N ILE A 645 17.63 -0.66 -14.80
CA ILE A 645 16.76 -1.66 -14.17
C ILE A 645 16.70 -1.41 -12.65
N TRP A 646 15.53 -1.57 -12.05
CA TRP A 646 15.39 -1.43 -10.59
C TRP A 646 15.88 -2.68 -9.86
N GLU A 647 17.20 -2.77 -9.68
CA GLU A 647 17.88 -3.94 -9.08
C GLU A 647 17.37 -4.23 -7.65
N GLU A 648 17.17 -3.18 -6.85
CA GLU A 648 16.70 -3.27 -5.46
C GLU A 648 15.26 -3.80 -5.32
N LEU A 649 14.52 -3.88 -6.42
CA LEU A 649 13.23 -4.55 -6.47
C LEU A 649 13.31 -5.89 -7.20
N TYR A 650 13.73 -5.88 -8.47
CA TYR A 650 13.62 -7.04 -9.36
C TYR A 650 14.68 -8.11 -9.10
N LEU A 651 15.83 -7.73 -8.52
CA LEU A 651 16.95 -8.64 -8.22
C LEU A 651 17.18 -8.82 -6.71
N ARG A 652 16.34 -8.23 -5.85
CA ARG A 652 16.56 -8.15 -4.40
C ARG A 652 16.69 -9.48 -3.67
N TRP A 653 16.09 -10.54 -4.22
CA TRP A 653 16.16 -11.89 -3.66
C TRP A 653 17.27 -12.76 -4.28
N LEU A 654 17.91 -12.27 -5.34
CA LEU A 654 18.89 -13.01 -6.13
C LEU A 654 20.31 -12.44 -5.97
N VAL A 655 20.42 -11.13 -5.78
CA VAL A 655 21.68 -10.39 -5.65
C VAL A 655 21.71 -9.70 -4.30
N LYS A 656 22.84 -9.81 -3.59
CA LYS A 656 23.05 -9.09 -2.33
C LYS A 656 23.01 -7.58 -2.61
N GLN A 657 22.11 -6.88 -1.93
CA GLN A 657 21.99 -5.44 -2.03
C GLN A 657 22.93 -4.78 -1.01
N ASN A 658 23.64 -3.73 -1.44
CA ASN A 658 24.52 -2.92 -0.55
C ASN A 658 23.86 -1.58 -0.21
N THR A 659 22.53 -1.52 -0.20
CA THR A 659 21.76 -0.28 -0.07
C THR A 659 21.96 0.37 1.30
N GLU A 660 21.93 -0.43 2.38
CA GLU A 660 22.17 0.07 3.75
C GLU A 660 23.55 0.71 3.90
N GLU A 661 24.59 0.08 3.34
CA GLU A 661 25.96 0.61 3.36
C GLU A 661 26.06 1.95 2.60
N ARG A 662 25.39 2.07 1.44
CA ARG A 662 25.32 3.34 0.68
C ARG A 662 24.56 4.42 1.45
N GLU A 663 23.46 4.06 2.10
CA GLU A 663 22.63 5.00 2.86
C GLU A 663 23.35 5.53 4.10
N GLU A 664 24.10 4.69 4.80
CA GLU A 664 24.96 5.11 5.92
C GLU A 664 26.02 6.12 5.44
N GLN A 665 26.63 5.87 4.28
CA GLN A 665 27.56 6.81 3.65
C GLN A 665 26.89 8.16 3.34
N TYR A 666 25.67 8.18 2.83
CA TYR A 666 24.93 9.42 2.58
C TYR A 666 24.66 10.19 3.87
N GLY A 667 24.28 9.51 4.95
CA GLY A 667 24.13 10.12 6.28
C GLY A 667 25.42 10.79 6.75
N ASN A 668 26.54 10.08 6.63
CA ASN A 668 27.87 10.59 7.01
C ASN A 668 28.29 11.81 6.18
N ILE A 669 28.06 11.78 4.85
CA ILE A 669 28.34 12.90 3.95
C ILE A 669 27.52 14.12 4.36
N ARG A 670 26.23 13.95 4.64
CA ARG A 670 25.33 15.05 4.97
C ARG A 670 25.61 15.65 6.35
N ALA A 671 25.99 14.83 7.33
CA ALA A 671 26.44 15.31 8.64
C ALA A 671 27.73 16.13 8.51
N ARG A 672 28.70 15.66 7.72
CA ARG A 672 29.94 16.40 7.44
C ARG A 672 29.67 17.71 6.71
N GLU A 673 28.73 17.70 5.75
CA GLU A 673 28.33 18.88 5.00
C GLU A 673 27.72 19.96 5.90
N GLN A 674 26.82 19.58 6.82
CA GLN A 674 26.25 20.48 7.83
C GLN A 674 27.33 21.09 8.73
N GLN A 675 28.29 20.27 9.18
CA GLN A 675 29.42 20.74 9.99
C GLN A 675 30.29 21.75 9.24
N LEU A 676 30.60 21.46 7.96
CA LEU A 676 31.37 22.37 7.11
C LEU A 676 30.62 23.68 6.85
N ARG A 677 29.29 23.63 6.62
CA ARG A 677 28.47 24.85 6.49
C ARG A 677 28.48 25.69 7.76
N ALA A 678 28.29 25.07 8.92
CA ALA A 678 28.32 25.76 10.21
C ALA A 678 29.70 26.40 10.46
N HIS A 679 30.78 25.67 10.17
CA HIS A 679 32.14 26.19 10.28
C HIS A 679 32.42 27.34 9.31
N ALA A 680 31.97 27.24 8.06
CA ALA A 680 32.08 28.32 7.09
C ALA A 680 31.31 29.57 7.53
N GLN A 681 30.12 29.42 8.10
CA GLN A 681 29.36 30.53 8.67
C GLN A 681 30.07 31.17 9.86
N GLN A 682 30.71 30.38 10.72
CA GLN A 682 31.52 30.88 11.83
C GLN A 682 32.72 31.70 11.32
N LEU A 683 33.52 31.13 10.41
CA LEU A 683 34.68 31.82 9.82
C LEU A 683 34.28 33.11 9.10
N ARG A 684 33.11 33.14 8.45
CA ARG A 684 32.56 34.36 7.83
C ARG A 684 32.25 35.44 8.87
N ARG A 685 31.69 35.08 10.03
CA ARG A 685 31.45 36.01 11.14
C ARG A 685 32.77 36.55 11.69
N GLU A 686 33.75 35.68 11.91
CA GLU A 686 35.09 36.08 12.37
C GLU A 686 35.78 37.04 11.38
N LEU A 687 35.73 36.74 10.08
CA LEU A 687 36.23 37.62 9.02
C LEU A 687 35.53 38.99 9.02
N PHE A 688 34.20 38.99 9.23
CA PHE A 688 33.43 40.22 9.32
C PHE A 688 33.86 41.08 10.52
N ASP A 689 34.03 40.46 11.69
CA ASP A 689 34.45 41.15 12.91
C ASP A 689 35.87 41.72 12.77
N ILE A 690 36.80 40.97 12.17
CA ILE A 690 38.16 41.44 11.87
C ILE A 690 38.11 42.59 10.87
N ALA A 691 37.33 42.47 9.79
CA ALA A 691 37.18 43.55 8.81
C ALA A 691 36.60 44.83 9.46
N ALA A 692 35.63 44.70 10.36
CA ALA A 692 35.07 45.82 11.11
C ALA A 692 36.09 46.47 12.06
N GLN A 693 37.01 45.70 12.64
CA GLN A 693 38.10 46.23 13.48
C GLN A 693 39.13 47.01 12.66
N TYR A 694 39.53 46.51 11.49
CA TYR A 694 40.57 47.13 10.66
C TYR A 694 40.06 48.27 9.78
N TYR A 695 38.83 48.18 9.27
CA TYR A 695 38.25 49.11 8.30
C TYR A 695 37.02 49.87 8.84
N GLY A 696 36.73 49.76 10.13
CA GLY A 696 35.63 50.44 10.80
C GLY A 696 35.73 51.97 10.73
N PRO A 697 34.69 52.70 11.17
CA PRO A 697 34.49 54.15 10.93
C PRO A 697 35.59 55.10 11.46
N LYS A 698 36.61 54.58 12.16
CA LYS A 698 37.80 55.32 12.61
C LYS A 698 38.93 55.39 11.56
N ALA A 699 38.81 54.74 10.41
CA ALA A 699 39.73 54.94 9.31
C ALA A 699 39.40 56.24 8.56
N ASP A 700 40.29 57.23 8.67
CA ASP A 700 40.17 58.56 8.02
C ASP A 700 40.39 58.54 6.49
N ASP A 701 40.71 57.38 5.93
CA ASP A 701 41.00 57.24 4.51
C ASP A 701 39.77 56.79 3.70
N LYS A 702 39.46 57.56 2.65
CA LYS A 702 38.33 57.35 1.73
C LYS A 702 38.41 56.00 1.01
N TYR A 703 39.63 55.55 0.70
CA TYR A 703 39.87 54.27 0.02
C TYR A 703 39.55 53.08 0.94
N THR A 704 39.88 53.21 2.22
CA THR A 704 39.61 52.22 3.27
C THR A 704 38.09 52.03 3.53
N LYS A 705 37.29 53.10 3.52
CA LYS A 705 35.81 53.02 3.61
C LYS A 705 35.16 52.36 2.39
N GLN A 706 35.72 52.57 1.19
CA GLN A 706 35.22 51.96 -0.05
C GLN A 706 35.44 50.44 -0.06
N LYS A 707 36.61 49.97 0.39
CA LYS A 707 36.90 48.53 0.57
C LYS A 707 35.99 47.87 1.59
N TYR A 708 35.70 48.52 2.73
CA TYR A 708 34.77 47.98 3.73
C TYR A 708 33.35 47.81 3.16
N SER A 709 32.85 48.82 2.44
CA SER A 709 31.55 48.75 1.78
C SER A 709 31.48 47.65 0.70
N ALA A 710 32.55 47.47 -0.07
CA ALA A 710 32.66 46.38 -1.04
C ALA A 710 32.65 44.99 -0.36
N ILE A 711 33.41 44.79 0.72
CA ILE A 711 33.42 43.54 1.50
C ILE A 711 32.05 43.29 2.16
N HIS A 712 31.40 44.32 2.69
CA HIS A 712 30.06 44.24 3.26
C HIS A 712 29.01 43.83 2.21
N ASN A 713 29.04 44.44 1.02
CA ASN A 713 28.15 44.11 -0.09
C ASN A 713 28.42 42.71 -0.66
N ILE A 714 29.68 42.28 -0.76
CA ILE A 714 30.04 40.90 -1.16
C ILE A 714 29.49 39.90 -0.13
N ASN A 715 29.62 40.17 1.17
CA ASN A 715 29.08 39.31 2.21
C ASN A 715 27.54 39.24 2.19
N LEU A 716 26.85 40.34 1.87
CA LEU A 716 25.39 40.38 1.68
C LEU A 716 24.96 39.57 0.45
N LEU A 717 25.60 39.78 -0.70
CA LEU A 717 25.36 38.98 -1.92
C LEU A 717 25.62 37.49 -1.67
N MET A 718 26.75 37.15 -1.05
CA MET A 718 27.12 35.76 -0.73
C MET A 718 26.28 35.12 0.38
N ALA A 719 25.59 35.91 1.21
CA ALA A 719 24.63 35.41 2.20
C ALA A 719 23.30 35.04 1.55
N ASP A 720 22.79 35.87 0.63
CA ASP A 720 21.62 35.55 -0.21
C ASP A 720 21.88 34.31 -1.09
N HIS A 721 23.12 34.14 -1.59
CA HIS A 721 23.52 32.96 -2.36
C HIS A 721 23.77 31.71 -1.50
N ALA A 722 24.15 31.83 -0.22
CA ALA A 722 24.25 30.67 0.67
C ALA A 722 22.88 30.04 1.01
N SER A 723 21.80 30.80 0.83
CA SER A 723 20.41 30.32 0.91
C SER A 723 19.86 29.70 -0.37
N THR A 724 20.57 29.79 -1.51
CA THR A 724 20.11 29.26 -2.81
C THR A 724 21.21 28.42 -3.46
N SER A 725 20.97 27.13 -3.64
CA SER A 725 22.01 26.11 -3.89
C SER A 725 22.66 26.10 -5.28
N MET A 726 22.56 27.14 -6.11
CA MET A 726 23.27 27.20 -7.40
C MET A 726 23.81 28.59 -7.72
N CYS A 727 25.13 28.66 -7.91
CA CYS A 727 25.81 29.78 -8.57
C CYS A 727 25.62 29.61 -10.09
N THR A 728 24.96 30.56 -10.76
CA THR A 728 24.77 30.50 -12.22
C THR A 728 26.04 30.96 -12.95
N GLN A 729 26.15 30.66 -14.24
CA GLN A 729 27.32 31.06 -15.05
C GLN A 729 27.44 32.59 -15.20
N ASP A 730 26.31 33.30 -15.14
CA ASP A 730 26.24 34.77 -15.05
C ASP A 730 26.76 35.29 -13.71
N ASP A 731 26.51 34.56 -12.61
CA ASP A 731 27.01 34.91 -11.27
C ASP A 731 28.52 34.74 -11.16
N ILE A 732 29.07 33.69 -11.79
CA ILE A 732 30.53 33.48 -11.90
C ILE A 732 31.17 34.60 -12.73
N GLN A 733 30.53 35.03 -13.83
CA GLN A 733 31.02 36.16 -14.63
C GLN A 733 30.96 37.50 -13.88
N ARG A 734 29.92 37.73 -13.07
CA ARG A 734 29.81 38.92 -12.21
C ARG A 734 30.85 38.91 -11.08
N LEU A 735 31.06 37.77 -10.43
CA LEU A 735 32.10 37.60 -9.41
C LEU A 735 33.51 37.74 -10.01
N ALA A 736 33.76 37.22 -11.20
CA ALA A 736 35.03 37.37 -11.91
C ALA A 736 35.27 38.82 -12.39
N PHE A 737 34.22 39.52 -12.81
CA PHE A 737 34.30 40.94 -13.17
C PHE A 737 34.64 41.80 -11.95
N ILE A 738 34.00 41.55 -10.80
CA ILE A 738 34.26 42.27 -9.54
C ILE A 738 35.65 41.92 -8.96
N TYR A 739 36.11 40.67 -9.09
CA TYR A 739 37.45 40.26 -8.64
C TYR A 739 38.58 40.85 -9.50
N ASN A 740 38.32 41.15 -10.77
CA ASN A 740 39.28 41.82 -11.66
C ASN A 740 39.33 43.35 -11.47
N GLU A 741 38.34 43.97 -10.80
CA GLU A 741 38.36 45.39 -10.44
C GLU A 741 38.93 45.68 -9.03
N LEU A 742 39.16 44.65 -8.21
CA LEU A 742 39.87 44.72 -6.91
C LEU A 742 41.38 44.56 -7.09
#